data_AF-A0A7U7HDY4-F1
#
_entry.id   AF-A0A7U7HDY4-F1
#
_cell.length_a   1.000
_cell.length_b   1.000
_cell.length_c   1.000
_cell.angle_alpha   90.00
_cell.angle_beta   90.00
_cell.angle_gamma   90.00
#
_symmetry.space_group_name_H-M   'P 1'
#
loop_
_entity.id
_entity.type
_entity.pdbx_description
1 polymer ?
#
loop_
_entity_poly.entity_id
_entity_poly.type
_entity_poly.pdbx_seq_one_letter_code
_entity_poly.pdbx_strand_id
1 'polypeptide(L)'
;MKKKVSNSEKISENHIAGINRVVKLEIVIDGKAIGSFKHFLLKQSARRHHNFELTLAHDSLDEVQNHNLEQAQQFLGKRLTIVFKYRDVETESPERTFVGIITKIAFSQEKMSLGNIVLKGYSPTILMDSAPHTQSFGGNQPVNTSIIADRIIKEALGTSKFDFRIETQNKGYINYSSQYCETHYNYLARIAEAYGEQFYYDGEILHFGKLPPHEKPIRLIDGSNISDVIIELKAIHTKPEYFGYNSSSHAKMLGSDNSIKHLGGLSAKAYGLNTDIFKTRSLTPTPINANMFMDVDDSQKSARGSAAVEVFTVSGNTSVPFLYTGCVADLAMRKPDSNQTSHFTTLMITEVTHEVDARGYYSGNFEAIAEGTGFMPKPDFIMPKAEQQVATVISNVDPLNQGRIQVQFDWQLNDTTHFIRMMSPDAGGTDAISQNRGFVAVPEIGDQVMVGFEYHNPDFPFAMGGMFHGKVGLGGGMNNHLKSIQTRSGIKVLMNDANGSVTIQDPSGNIYFMDGGGNINVTAPNKLTMNATDVEINANNNFEINVANNMTSTVGNTALMNYLQKTLMNTPIMLQTVSELFHAQAAKTIINTENELFIQAKEANVAGTQKLFMHSDQNTIVNSKGVVDMHGKQGNNQTNKAQPYKKIPIYMDGRCYVSFRPQSNWSGEYGFDWMRMGDTSLPGDTKANGYKFISSNYNKLKTAYQQRTFTRKDSRGRRITFTYFVPWLTLYPKNEVPKGFTHTLAKLNVTVDIEVEPIRLELEYDKTLFTLDKQNITPVTKGIHKTILNITCIKSFDKYQDIKVISVFKNAKGEEEKALAGKILVTPNKQRYKADCVIVRVNTNINGTVSMSAPSSNRQSVLNKYLRQSLVNPNFLTTIDLSFTSDTDSSGKRTNLKTLFNNAANVRGGMIPNGSTDAIQDFLNGQIKTKYGSKYDDVYKFYFINQEAGTSRSPNYGLFGRSYGIPSTAKSVVIYKGDSSNTAFSDSTLVHEGLHAMGLYHSFDNSGEHTFTQDKTDNIMDYSDVALTPIPVIQLWHWQYPFIYPNVKRI
;
A
#
# COMPACT_ATOMS: atom_id res chain seq x y z
N MET A 1 27.39 18.87 -72.37
CA MET A 1 27.46 18.23 -71.04
C MET A 1 28.35 16.99 -71.17
N LYS A 2 29.55 16.98 -70.58
CA LYS A 2 30.40 15.78 -70.59
C LYS A 2 29.70 14.71 -69.74
N LYS A 3 29.43 13.55 -70.33
CA LYS A 3 28.87 12.37 -69.65
C LYS A 3 29.87 12.03 -68.53
N LYS A 4 29.46 12.11 -67.25
CA LYS A 4 30.30 11.65 -66.13
C LYS A 4 30.40 10.12 -66.25
N VAL A 5 31.49 9.62 -66.83
CA VAL A 5 31.79 8.19 -66.97
C VAL A 5 32.23 7.64 -65.60
N SER A 6 31.68 6.50 -65.20
CA SER A 6 32.00 5.87 -63.89
C SER A 6 33.43 5.32 -63.85
N ASN A 7 34.00 5.14 -62.66
CA ASN A 7 35.37 4.64 -62.54
C ASN A 7 35.53 3.22 -63.11
N SER A 8 34.51 2.35 -62.93
CA SER A 8 34.48 1.01 -63.54
C SER A 8 34.51 1.03 -65.08
N GLU A 9 33.80 1.98 -65.70
CA GLU A 9 33.85 2.18 -67.16
C GLU A 9 35.25 2.63 -67.58
N LYS A 10 35.85 3.60 -66.88
CA LYS A 10 37.23 4.04 -67.14
C LYS A 10 38.26 2.91 -66.98
N ILE A 11 38.10 2.04 -65.98
CA ILE A 11 38.94 0.84 -65.80
C ILE A 11 38.79 -0.11 -67.00
N SER A 12 37.55 -0.32 -67.44
CA SER A 12 37.24 -1.21 -68.57
C SER A 12 37.75 -0.66 -69.90
N GLU A 13 37.62 0.65 -70.14
CA GLU A 13 38.13 1.34 -71.34
C GLU A 13 39.66 1.31 -71.43
N ASN A 14 40.33 1.27 -70.27
CA ASN A 14 41.79 1.21 -70.20
C ASN A 14 42.33 -0.23 -70.05
N HIS A 15 41.48 -1.24 -69.99
CA HIS A 15 41.91 -2.64 -69.85
C HIS A 15 42.50 -3.17 -71.17
N ILE A 16 43.69 -3.76 -71.10
CA ILE A 16 44.35 -4.43 -72.23
C ILE A 16 44.69 -5.85 -71.78
N ALA A 17 44.14 -6.85 -72.46
CA ALA A 17 44.34 -8.25 -72.09
C ALA A 17 45.83 -8.63 -72.13
N GLY A 18 46.33 -9.22 -71.04
CA GLY A 18 47.72 -9.66 -70.91
C GLY A 18 48.74 -8.55 -70.60
N ILE A 19 48.31 -7.29 -70.44
CA ILE A 19 49.19 -6.17 -70.09
C ILE A 19 48.78 -5.57 -68.75
N ASN A 20 49.68 -5.64 -67.78
CA ASN A 20 49.55 -4.87 -66.53
C ASN A 20 50.09 -3.46 -66.77
N ARG A 21 49.19 -2.47 -66.73
CA ARG A 21 49.57 -1.05 -66.86
C ARG A 21 50.40 -0.60 -65.67
N VAL A 22 51.30 0.35 -65.93
CA VAL A 22 52.13 0.97 -64.90
C VAL A 22 51.28 1.98 -64.11
N VAL A 23 51.32 1.87 -62.79
CA VAL A 23 50.60 2.74 -61.86
C VAL A 23 51.45 3.96 -61.50
N LYS A 24 50.82 5.14 -61.50
CA LYS A 24 51.36 6.39 -60.97
C LYS A 24 50.66 6.67 -59.63
N LEU A 25 51.45 6.94 -58.59
CA LEU A 25 50.95 7.43 -57.32
C LEU A 25 51.18 8.95 -57.25
N GLU A 26 50.12 9.72 -57.05
CA GLU A 26 50.23 11.12 -56.66
C GLU A 26 50.16 11.21 -55.14
N ILE A 27 51.30 11.54 -54.53
CA ILE A 27 51.48 11.53 -53.08
C ILE A 27 51.53 12.97 -52.58
N VAL A 28 50.64 13.31 -51.65
CA VAL A 28 50.56 14.62 -51.02
C VAL A 28 50.54 14.48 -49.50
N ILE A 29 51.44 15.18 -48.82
CA ILE A 29 51.53 15.23 -47.34
C ILE A 29 51.28 16.67 -46.90
N ASP A 30 50.18 16.92 -46.20
CA ASP A 30 49.78 18.25 -45.71
C ASP A 30 49.83 19.37 -46.78
N GLY A 31 49.45 19.04 -48.01
CA GLY A 31 49.50 19.95 -49.17
C GLY A 31 50.82 19.98 -49.93
N LYS A 32 51.90 19.36 -49.40
CA LYS A 32 53.18 19.21 -50.10
C LYS A 32 53.19 17.96 -50.99
N ALA A 33 53.41 18.14 -52.28
CA ALA A 33 53.55 17.02 -53.22
C ALA A 33 54.92 16.33 -53.06
N ILE A 34 54.94 14.99 -53.08
CA ILE A 34 56.15 14.18 -53.04
C ILE A 34 56.46 13.69 -54.47
N GLY A 35 57.60 14.11 -55.01
CA GLY A 35 57.93 13.91 -56.42
C GLY A 35 58.37 12.48 -56.79
N SER A 36 58.93 11.73 -55.85
CA SER A 36 59.41 10.36 -56.07
C SER A 36 59.25 9.49 -54.82
N PHE A 37 59.05 8.19 -55.03
CA PHE A 37 59.02 7.18 -53.96
C PHE A 37 59.74 5.90 -54.41
N LYS A 38 60.18 5.08 -53.46
CA LYS A 38 60.82 3.78 -53.73
C LYS A 38 59.82 2.63 -53.69
N HIS A 39 58.91 2.66 -52.72
CA HIS A 39 57.95 1.59 -52.49
C HIS A 39 56.75 2.11 -51.70
N PHE A 40 55.58 1.63 -52.02
CA PHE A 40 54.35 1.89 -51.29
C PHE A 40 53.57 0.60 -51.05
N LEU A 41 53.18 0.37 -49.80
CA LEU A 41 52.32 -0.72 -49.37
C LEU A 41 51.12 -0.14 -48.62
N LEU A 42 49.91 -0.56 -48.99
CA LEU A 42 48.67 -0.23 -48.31
C LEU A 42 47.87 -1.49 -48.06
N LYS A 43 47.45 -1.71 -46.81
CA LYS A 43 46.55 -2.79 -46.41
C LYS A 43 45.26 -2.19 -45.86
N GLN A 44 44.15 -2.49 -46.51
CA GLN A 44 42.82 -2.03 -46.15
C GLN A 44 41.95 -3.19 -45.66
N SER A 45 41.10 -2.89 -44.69
CA SER A 45 40.24 -3.86 -44.01
C SER A 45 38.91 -3.22 -43.63
N ALA A 46 37.82 -3.96 -43.80
CA ALA A 46 36.53 -3.56 -43.29
C ALA A 46 36.40 -3.73 -41.76
N ARG A 47 37.28 -4.51 -41.12
CA ARG A 47 37.19 -4.85 -39.68
C ARG A 47 38.13 -4.05 -38.78
N ARG A 48 39.31 -3.70 -39.30
CA ARG A 48 40.42 -3.07 -38.57
C ARG A 48 40.92 -1.83 -39.31
N HIS A 49 41.74 -1.04 -38.62
CA HIS A 49 42.40 0.11 -39.22
C HIS A 49 43.21 -0.28 -40.45
N HIS A 50 43.12 0.54 -41.49
CA HIS A 50 44.03 0.41 -42.63
C HIS A 50 45.43 0.78 -42.15
N ASN A 51 46.47 0.16 -42.72
CA ASN A 51 47.85 0.56 -42.48
C ASN A 51 48.58 0.76 -43.80
N PHE A 52 49.52 1.69 -43.82
CA PHE A 52 50.35 1.95 -44.98
C PHE A 52 51.83 2.12 -44.60
N GLU A 53 52.67 1.89 -45.59
CA GLU A 53 54.11 2.13 -45.54
C GLU A 53 54.55 2.77 -46.87
N LEU A 54 55.14 3.95 -46.78
CA LEU A 54 55.71 4.70 -47.89
C LEU A 54 57.21 4.86 -47.66
N THR A 55 58.01 4.29 -48.55
CA THR A 55 59.46 4.41 -48.54
C THR A 55 59.89 5.43 -49.58
N LEU A 56 60.64 6.44 -49.14
CA LEU A 56 61.23 7.48 -49.98
C LEU A 56 62.75 7.33 -49.99
N ALA A 57 63.39 7.78 -51.06
CA ALA A 57 64.84 7.88 -51.11
C ALA A 57 65.31 9.04 -50.19
N HIS A 58 66.56 9.01 -49.76
CA HIS A 58 67.16 10.09 -48.96
C HIS A 58 67.04 11.49 -49.57
N ASP A 59 66.90 11.59 -50.90
CA ASP A 59 66.87 12.79 -51.73
C ASP A 59 65.47 13.07 -52.34
N SER A 60 64.42 12.40 -51.85
CA SER A 60 63.04 12.58 -52.33
C SER A 60 62.35 13.86 -51.80
N LEU A 61 62.98 14.58 -50.86
CA LEU A 61 62.49 15.85 -50.30
C LEU A 61 63.35 17.02 -50.82
N ASP A 62 63.09 18.26 -50.37
CA ASP A 62 63.81 19.45 -50.86
C ASP A 62 65.29 19.43 -50.48
N GLU A 63 65.63 18.81 -49.35
CA GLU A 63 67.00 18.59 -48.90
C GLU A 63 67.25 17.09 -48.62
N VAL A 64 68.50 16.66 -48.83
CA VAL A 64 68.93 15.29 -48.53
C VAL A 64 68.75 15.01 -47.03
N GLN A 65 67.98 13.97 -46.71
CA GLN A 65 67.72 13.53 -45.36
C GLN A 65 68.75 12.50 -44.91
N ASN A 66 69.20 12.62 -43.65
CA ASN A 66 70.04 11.65 -42.96
C ASN A 66 69.31 11.09 -41.72
N HIS A 67 70.04 10.47 -40.79
CA HIS A 67 69.47 9.91 -39.55
C HIS A 67 68.78 10.95 -38.63
N ASN A 68 68.98 12.25 -38.86
CA ASN A 68 68.29 13.32 -38.12
C ASN A 68 66.88 13.61 -38.64
N LEU A 69 66.56 13.22 -39.89
CA LEU A 69 65.22 13.38 -40.49
C LEU A 69 64.66 14.82 -40.43
N GLU A 70 65.50 15.85 -40.58
CA GLU A 70 65.16 17.26 -40.28
C GLU A 70 63.88 17.79 -40.94
N GLN A 71 63.65 17.46 -42.21
CA GLN A 71 62.41 17.81 -42.92
C GLN A 71 61.35 16.73 -42.71
N ALA A 72 61.73 15.46 -42.79
CA ALA A 72 60.79 14.35 -42.71
C ALA A 72 60.03 14.31 -41.37
N GLN A 73 60.66 14.64 -40.24
CA GLN A 73 60.03 14.64 -38.92
C GLN A 73 58.78 15.55 -38.82
N GLN A 74 58.69 16.59 -39.66
CA GLN A 74 57.54 17.50 -39.70
C GLN A 74 56.26 16.83 -40.25
N PHE A 75 56.40 15.68 -40.91
CA PHE A 75 55.27 14.90 -41.42
C PHE A 75 54.57 14.06 -40.33
N LEU A 76 55.11 13.98 -39.12
CA LEU A 76 54.50 13.19 -38.05
C LEU A 76 53.14 13.79 -37.66
N GLY A 77 52.10 12.96 -37.64
CA GLY A 77 50.71 13.37 -37.38
C GLY A 77 50.03 14.10 -38.54
N LYS A 78 50.68 14.18 -39.73
CA LYS A 78 50.12 14.87 -40.89
C LYS A 78 49.26 13.96 -41.77
N ARG A 79 48.31 14.58 -42.48
CA ARG A 79 47.42 13.93 -43.45
C ARG A 79 48.22 13.55 -44.70
N LEU A 80 48.17 12.27 -45.06
CA LEU A 80 48.68 11.71 -46.30
C LEU A 80 47.51 11.50 -47.26
N THR A 81 47.70 11.85 -48.53
CA THR A 81 46.79 11.54 -49.63
C THR A 81 47.56 10.86 -50.74
N ILE A 82 47.06 9.72 -51.19
CA ILE A 82 47.63 8.94 -52.29
C ILE A 82 46.54 8.74 -53.32
N VAL A 83 46.77 9.21 -54.54
CA VAL A 83 45.87 8.99 -55.67
C VAL A 83 46.52 7.98 -56.61
N PHE A 84 45.88 6.83 -56.77
CA PHE A 84 46.22 5.80 -57.74
C PHE A 84 45.73 6.23 -59.12
N LYS A 85 46.61 6.22 -60.12
CA LYS A 85 46.28 6.48 -61.54
C LYS A 85 47.08 5.54 -62.43
N TYR A 86 46.67 5.36 -63.68
CA TYR A 86 47.56 4.77 -64.69
C TYR A 86 48.50 5.84 -65.26
N ARG A 87 49.76 5.46 -65.53
CA ARG A 87 50.81 6.39 -65.99
C ARG A 87 50.67 6.79 -67.46
N ASP A 88 50.05 5.94 -68.27
CA ASP A 88 50.13 5.92 -69.73
C ASP A 88 48.76 6.06 -70.42
N VAL A 89 47.91 6.96 -69.92
CA VAL A 89 46.55 7.18 -70.46
C VAL A 89 46.49 8.50 -71.23
N GLU A 90 46.12 8.44 -72.52
CA GLU A 90 45.90 9.61 -73.38
C GLU A 90 44.56 10.34 -73.09
N THR A 91 43.61 9.62 -72.48
CA THR A 91 42.28 10.10 -72.04
C THR A 91 42.23 10.30 -70.51
N GLU A 92 41.04 10.38 -69.91
CA GLU A 92 40.87 10.52 -68.47
C GLU A 92 41.14 9.17 -67.75
N SER A 93 42.24 9.09 -66.98
CA SER A 93 42.57 7.89 -66.18
C SER A 93 41.48 7.61 -65.14
N PRO A 94 41.18 6.32 -64.83
CA PRO A 94 40.55 5.98 -63.57
C PRO A 94 41.42 6.45 -62.40
N GLU A 95 40.79 6.88 -61.32
CA GLU A 95 41.47 7.39 -60.13
C GLU A 95 40.85 6.79 -58.87
N ARG A 96 41.67 6.46 -57.85
CA ARG A 96 41.20 6.13 -56.50
C ARG A 96 42.08 6.82 -55.48
N THR A 97 41.45 7.46 -54.50
CA THR A 97 42.14 8.16 -53.42
C THR A 97 42.17 7.31 -52.16
N PHE A 98 43.33 7.27 -51.50
CA PHE A 98 43.47 6.85 -50.12
C PHE A 98 43.92 8.04 -49.27
N VAL A 99 43.24 8.24 -48.14
CA VAL A 99 43.57 9.24 -47.13
C VAL A 99 43.98 8.53 -45.84
N GLY A 100 45.14 8.89 -45.31
CA GLY A 100 45.68 8.34 -44.08
C GLY A 100 46.36 9.40 -43.21
N ILE A 101 46.88 8.97 -42.06
CA ILE A 101 47.68 9.78 -41.15
C ILE A 101 49.00 9.09 -40.85
N ILE A 102 50.09 9.86 -40.93
CA ILE A 102 51.44 9.36 -40.65
C ILE A 102 51.64 9.31 -39.12
N THR A 103 51.86 8.12 -38.57
CA THR A 103 52.05 7.91 -37.13
C THR A 103 53.48 7.50 -36.77
N LYS A 104 54.30 7.15 -37.77
CA LYS A 104 55.69 6.76 -37.58
C LYS A 104 56.56 7.25 -38.73
N ILE A 105 57.73 7.76 -38.36
CA ILE A 105 58.77 8.19 -39.30
C ILE A 105 60.05 7.49 -38.86
N ALA A 106 60.76 6.89 -39.81
CA ALA A 106 61.99 6.18 -39.55
C ALA A 106 63.02 6.44 -40.65
N PHE A 107 64.30 6.37 -40.26
CA PHE A 107 65.42 6.27 -41.19
C PHE A 107 65.81 4.79 -41.29
N SER A 108 65.88 4.26 -42.50
CA SER A 108 66.28 2.87 -42.76
C SER A 108 67.48 2.86 -43.69
N GLN A 109 68.57 2.19 -43.30
CA GLN A 109 69.79 2.12 -44.09
C GLN A 109 70.23 0.67 -44.23
N GLU A 110 70.17 0.17 -45.47
CA GLU A 110 70.80 -1.09 -45.84
C GLU A 110 72.31 -0.93 -45.99
N LYS A 111 73.05 -2.04 -45.93
CA LYS A 111 74.51 -2.04 -46.00
C LYS A 111 75.00 -1.30 -47.26
N MET A 112 75.76 -0.22 -47.06
CA MET A 112 76.31 0.66 -48.12
C MET A 112 75.28 1.50 -48.90
N SER A 113 74.03 1.63 -48.43
CA SER A 113 73.02 2.53 -49.00
C SER A 113 73.14 3.96 -48.43
N LEU A 114 72.64 4.95 -49.18
CA LEU A 114 72.51 6.35 -48.72
C LEU A 114 71.34 6.55 -47.73
N GLY A 115 70.58 5.49 -47.43
CA GLY A 115 69.45 5.50 -46.52
C GLY A 115 68.11 5.79 -47.21
N ASN A 116 67.04 5.52 -46.48
CA ASN A 116 65.66 5.69 -46.89
C ASN A 116 64.87 6.37 -45.77
N ILE A 117 63.89 7.18 -46.15
CA ILE A 117 62.88 7.72 -45.24
C ILE A 117 61.69 6.77 -45.31
N VAL A 118 61.26 6.23 -44.18
CA VAL A 118 60.11 5.31 -44.10
C VAL A 118 59.00 5.97 -43.31
N LEU A 119 57.91 6.28 -43.99
CA LEU A 119 56.69 6.85 -43.41
C LEU A 119 55.68 5.72 -43.25
N LYS A 120 55.29 5.40 -42.01
CA LYS A 120 54.23 4.43 -41.72
C LYS A 120 53.06 5.13 -41.04
N GLY A 121 51.86 4.62 -41.27
CA GLY A 121 50.67 5.21 -40.71
C GLY A 121 49.45 4.35 -40.92
N TYR A 122 48.29 4.94 -40.60
CA TYR A 122 47.02 4.24 -40.59
C TYR A 122 45.91 5.08 -41.26
N SER A 123 44.73 4.48 -41.43
CA SER A 123 43.50 5.25 -41.68
C SER A 123 43.22 6.24 -40.54
N PRO A 124 42.45 7.31 -40.79
CA PRO A 124 42.09 8.30 -39.76
C PRO A 124 41.41 7.68 -38.54
N THR A 125 40.75 6.53 -38.69
CA THR A 125 40.14 5.76 -37.60
C THR A 125 41.10 5.40 -36.47
N ILE A 126 42.42 5.37 -36.70
CA ILE A 126 43.41 5.16 -35.62
C ILE A 126 43.37 6.26 -34.54
N LEU A 127 42.96 7.47 -34.92
CA LEU A 127 42.82 8.60 -33.99
C LEU A 127 41.66 8.39 -33.02
N MET A 128 40.74 7.48 -33.35
CA MET A 128 39.62 7.07 -32.49
C MET A 128 40.05 6.02 -31.45
N ASP A 129 41.25 5.44 -31.60
CA ASP A 129 41.92 4.53 -30.66
C ASP A 129 42.88 5.28 -29.72
N SER A 130 42.41 6.42 -29.23
CA SER A 130 43.05 7.16 -28.15
C SER A 130 42.94 6.41 -26.81
N ALA A 131 43.47 6.98 -25.71
CA ALA A 131 43.34 6.37 -24.39
C ALA A 131 41.86 6.04 -24.07
N PRO A 132 41.54 4.99 -23.28
CA PRO A 132 40.16 4.67 -22.94
C PRO A 132 39.39 5.85 -22.35
N HIS A 133 38.16 6.06 -22.83
CA HIS A 133 37.27 7.13 -22.36
C HIS A 133 36.08 6.54 -21.61
N THR A 134 35.54 7.34 -20.69
CA THR A 134 34.25 7.05 -20.04
C THR A 134 33.31 8.23 -20.23
N GLN A 135 32.21 8.00 -20.94
CA GLN A 135 31.16 8.99 -21.17
C GLN A 135 29.82 8.31 -21.44
N SER A 136 28.73 9.06 -21.32
CA SER A 136 27.37 8.56 -21.53
C SER A 136 26.61 9.35 -22.56
N PHE A 137 25.65 8.70 -23.20
CA PHE A 137 24.73 9.28 -24.16
C PHE A 137 23.30 8.93 -23.75
N GLY A 138 22.40 9.89 -23.86
CA GLY A 138 21.03 9.77 -23.40
C GLY A 138 20.87 10.17 -21.92
N GLY A 139 19.94 9.53 -21.22
CA GLY A 139 19.66 9.75 -19.81
C GLY A 139 18.41 10.58 -19.61
N ASN A 140 18.60 11.90 -19.43
CA ASN A 140 17.49 12.85 -19.32
C ASN A 140 16.63 12.94 -20.58
N GLN A 141 17.25 12.77 -21.74
CA GLN A 141 16.57 12.74 -23.03
C GLN A 141 17.11 11.56 -23.84
N PRO A 142 16.25 10.84 -24.58
CA PRO A 142 16.70 9.75 -25.42
C PRO A 142 17.52 10.26 -26.62
N VAL A 143 18.45 9.44 -27.09
CA VAL A 143 19.28 9.69 -28.28
C VAL A 143 19.08 8.59 -29.32
N ASN A 144 19.80 8.63 -30.43
CA ASN A 144 19.86 7.54 -31.41
C ASN A 144 21.31 7.33 -31.89
N THR A 145 21.54 6.27 -32.66
CA THR A 145 22.88 5.92 -33.17
C THR A 145 23.50 7.02 -34.03
N SER A 146 22.69 7.82 -34.74
CA SER A 146 23.18 8.92 -35.59
C SER A 146 23.77 10.06 -34.75
N ILE A 147 23.06 10.48 -33.69
CA ILE A 147 23.54 11.50 -32.74
C ILE A 147 24.83 11.04 -32.06
N ILE A 148 24.88 9.78 -31.63
CA ILE A 148 26.06 9.20 -30.98
C ILE A 148 27.26 9.18 -31.93
N ALA A 149 27.08 8.65 -33.14
CA ALA A 149 28.14 8.57 -34.14
C ALA A 149 28.66 9.96 -34.54
N ASP A 150 27.77 10.92 -34.76
CA ASP A 150 28.13 12.29 -35.15
C ASP A 150 28.98 12.97 -34.08
N ARG A 151 28.56 12.86 -32.81
CA ARG A 151 29.31 13.43 -31.68
C ARG A 151 30.69 12.79 -31.54
N ILE A 152 30.78 11.46 -31.52
CA ILE A 152 32.05 10.76 -31.31
C ILE A 152 33.01 10.96 -32.48
N ILE A 153 32.53 10.89 -33.72
CA ILE A 153 33.39 11.10 -34.88
C ILE A 153 33.95 12.53 -34.89
N LYS A 154 33.15 13.54 -34.52
CA LYS A 154 33.62 14.93 -34.40
C LYS A 154 34.59 15.13 -33.23
N GLU A 155 34.36 14.47 -32.09
CA GLU A 155 35.28 14.48 -30.94
C GLU A 155 36.65 13.89 -31.33
N ALA A 156 36.68 12.79 -32.09
CA ALA A 156 37.92 12.10 -32.45
C ALA A 156 38.64 12.66 -33.69
N LEU A 157 37.91 13.05 -34.74
CA LEU A 157 38.47 13.45 -36.05
C LEU A 157 38.36 14.95 -36.35
N GLY A 158 37.58 15.70 -35.56
CA GLY A 158 37.22 17.08 -35.85
C GLY A 158 36.20 17.20 -36.99
N THR A 159 36.03 18.40 -37.55
CA THR A 159 34.96 18.71 -38.52
C THR A 159 35.42 18.92 -39.97
N SER A 160 36.72 19.03 -40.25
CA SER A 160 37.18 19.52 -41.56
C SER A 160 38.36 18.78 -42.19
N LYS A 161 38.99 17.82 -41.50
CA LYS A 161 40.22 17.15 -41.99
C LYS A 161 39.97 15.79 -42.67
N PHE A 162 38.94 15.08 -42.23
CA PHE A 162 38.61 13.73 -42.68
C PHE A 162 37.12 13.61 -42.91
N ASP A 163 36.74 12.95 -44.00
CA ASP A 163 35.35 12.83 -44.41
C ASP A 163 34.70 11.62 -43.74
N PHE A 164 33.44 11.79 -43.34
CA PHE A 164 32.63 10.73 -42.77
C PHE A 164 31.17 10.85 -43.23
N ARG A 165 30.48 9.72 -43.27
CA ARG A 165 29.07 9.62 -43.64
C ARG A 165 28.31 8.86 -42.57
N ILE A 166 27.25 9.50 -42.05
CA ILE A 166 26.33 8.92 -41.08
C ILE A 166 24.97 8.81 -41.74
N GLU A 167 24.53 7.58 -42.03
CA GLU A 167 23.18 7.33 -42.56
C GLU A 167 22.59 6.08 -41.90
N THR A 168 22.07 6.25 -40.69
CA THR A 168 21.63 5.13 -39.84
C THR A 168 20.39 4.44 -40.38
N GLN A 169 20.30 3.12 -40.16
CA GLN A 169 19.11 2.32 -40.46
C GLN A 169 18.21 2.10 -39.25
N ASN A 170 18.79 2.07 -38.04
CA ASN A 170 18.04 1.92 -36.81
C ASN A 170 17.18 3.17 -36.56
N LYS A 171 15.91 2.96 -36.22
CA LYS A 171 14.94 4.02 -35.90
C LYS A 171 14.55 4.04 -34.43
N GLY A 172 15.12 3.13 -33.63
CA GLY A 172 14.92 3.06 -32.20
C GLY A 172 15.56 4.24 -31.50
N TYR A 173 15.02 4.57 -30.33
CA TYR A 173 15.63 5.52 -29.43
C TYR A 173 16.39 4.77 -28.33
N ILE A 174 17.49 5.35 -27.90
CA ILE A 174 18.39 4.83 -26.88
C ILE A 174 18.19 5.69 -25.64
N ASN A 175 17.65 5.09 -24.58
CA ASN A 175 17.40 5.80 -23.33
C ASN A 175 18.70 6.10 -22.59
N TYR A 176 19.66 5.21 -22.67
CA TYR A 176 20.97 5.36 -22.06
C TYR A 176 21.96 4.41 -22.74
N SER A 177 23.15 4.92 -23.08
CA SER A 177 24.30 4.12 -23.46
C SER A 177 25.57 4.75 -22.91
N SER A 178 26.55 3.94 -22.57
CA SER A 178 27.79 4.37 -21.96
C SER A 178 28.99 3.82 -22.72
N GLN A 179 29.83 4.71 -23.23
CA GLN A 179 31.21 4.37 -23.57
C GLN A 179 31.96 4.20 -22.25
N TYR A 180 32.30 2.97 -21.86
CA TYR A 180 32.84 2.69 -20.53
C TYR A 180 34.25 2.09 -20.61
N CYS A 181 35.26 2.87 -20.18
CA CYS A 181 36.67 2.46 -20.20
C CYS A 181 37.10 1.85 -21.55
N GLU A 182 36.65 2.46 -22.65
CA GLU A 182 36.90 1.96 -24.01
C GLU A 182 37.21 3.11 -24.98
N THR A 183 37.86 2.81 -26.11
CA THR A 183 38.19 3.81 -27.14
C THR A 183 36.94 4.20 -27.95
N HIS A 184 37.00 5.33 -28.65
CA HIS A 184 35.89 5.75 -29.51
C HIS A 184 35.65 4.77 -30.66
N TYR A 185 36.71 4.18 -31.22
CA TYR A 185 36.58 3.15 -32.25
C TYR A 185 35.88 1.90 -31.70
N ASN A 186 36.32 1.39 -30.54
CA ASN A 186 35.73 0.20 -29.92
C ASN A 186 34.24 0.41 -29.62
N TYR A 187 33.89 1.59 -29.09
CA TYR A 187 32.50 1.92 -28.79
C TYR A 187 31.63 2.02 -30.05
N LEU A 188 32.07 2.73 -31.10
CA LEU A 188 31.29 2.79 -32.35
C LEU A 188 31.20 1.45 -33.05
N ALA A 189 32.27 0.64 -33.02
CA ALA A 189 32.27 -0.72 -33.57
C ALA A 189 31.24 -1.61 -32.87
N ARG A 190 31.20 -1.62 -31.52
CA ARG A 190 30.21 -2.42 -30.78
C ARG A 190 28.79 -1.87 -30.94
N ILE A 191 28.61 -0.54 -30.97
CA ILE A 191 27.28 0.08 -31.14
C ILE A 191 26.73 -0.19 -32.53
N ALA A 192 27.60 -0.14 -33.56
CA ALA A 192 27.21 -0.48 -34.92
C ALA A 192 26.71 -1.93 -35.00
N GLU A 193 27.51 -2.89 -34.51
CA GLU A 193 27.11 -4.31 -34.44
C GLU A 193 25.83 -4.50 -33.61
N ALA A 194 25.70 -3.83 -32.47
CA ALA A 194 24.60 -4.04 -31.55
C ALA A 194 23.25 -3.52 -32.07
N TYR A 195 23.25 -2.45 -32.88
CA TYR A 195 22.05 -1.81 -33.43
C TYR A 195 21.83 -2.05 -34.94
N GLY A 196 22.71 -2.82 -35.60
CA GLY A 196 22.60 -3.14 -37.01
C GLY A 196 23.32 -2.21 -37.96
N GLU A 197 24.01 -1.17 -37.49
CA GLU A 197 24.70 -0.24 -38.38
C GLU A 197 25.98 -0.87 -38.97
N GLN A 198 26.38 -0.46 -40.17
CA GLN A 198 27.66 -0.85 -40.76
C GLN A 198 28.71 0.18 -40.38
N PHE A 199 29.91 -0.26 -39.96
CA PHE A 199 31.00 0.61 -39.56
C PHE A 199 32.31 0.17 -40.18
N TYR A 200 32.79 0.94 -41.15
CA TYR A 200 34.05 0.67 -41.84
C TYR A 200 34.58 1.93 -42.54
N TYR A 201 35.89 1.96 -42.82
CA TYR A 201 36.52 3.01 -43.61
C TYR A 201 36.75 2.51 -45.04
N ASP A 202 36.33 3.26 -46.06
CA ASP A 202 36.45 2.82 -47.46
C ASP A 202 37.82 3.15 -48.10
N GLY A 203 38.68 3.85 -47.34
CA GLY A 203 39.97 4.40 -47.81
C GLY A 203 39.97 5.92 -47.89
N GLU A 204 38.80 6.56 -47.95
CA GLU A 204 38.62 8.02 -48.03
C GLU A 204 37.53 8.52 -47.08
N ILE A 205 36.41 7.80 -46.96
CA ILE A 205 35.26 8.16 -46.13
C ILE A 205 35.04 7.09 -45.05
N LEU A 206 34.82 7.53 -43.80
CA LEU A 206 34.35 6.66 -42.71
C LEU A 206 32.84 6.53 -42.76
N HIS A 207 32.32 5.32 -42.92
CA HIS A 207 30.89 5.06 -42.98
C HIS A 207 30.38 4.54 -41.65
N PHE A 208 29.28 5.12 -41.16
CA PHE A 208 28.49 4.62 -40.05
C PHE A 208 27.00 4.58 -40.48
N GLY A 209 26.44 3.39 -40.62
CA GLY A 209 25.03 3.21 -40.97
C GLY A 209 24.80 2.26 -42.15
N LYS A 210 23.88 2.61 -43.04
CA LYS A 210 23.62 1.86 -44.28
C LYS A 210 24.83 1.87 -45.20
N LEU A 211 25.01 0.76 -45.92
CA LEU A 211 25.93 0.71 -47.05
C LEU A 211 25.62 1.83 -48.06
N PRO A 212 26.64 2.55 -48.54
CA PRO A 212 26.45 3.57 -49.55
C PRO A 212 25.97 2.92 -50.87
N PRO A 213 25.20 3.64 -51.71
CA PRO A 213 24.87 3.17 -53.05
C PRO A 213 26.14 2.83 -53.84
N HIS A 214 26.17 1.65 -54.44
CA HIS A 214 27.34 1.18 -55.17
C HIS A 214 27.49 1.89 -56.53
N GLU A 215 28.74 2.14 -56.93
CA GLU A 215 29.06 2.44 -58.33
C GLU A 215 28.83 1.21 -59.22
N LYS A 216 28.99 1.37 -60.54
CA LYS A 216 28.98 0.22 -61.45
C LYS A 216 30.04 -0.80 -61.01
N PRO A 217 29.70 -2.10 -60.92
CA PRO A 217 30.65 -3.13 -60.49
C PRO A 217 31.94 -3.15 -61.31
N ILE A 218 33.08 -3.30 -60.65
CA ILE A 218 34.37 -3.50 -61.32
C ILE A 218 34.43 -4.93 -61.86
N ARG A 219 34.86 -5.12 -63.11
CA ARG A 219 34.97 -6.45 -63.70
C ARG A 219 36.28 -7.13 -63.31
N LEU A 220 36.18 -8.23 -62.58
CA LEU A 220 37.29 -9.11 -62.24
C LEU A 220 37.18 -10.38 -63.07
N ILE A 221 38.18 -10.65 -63.89
CA ILE A 221 38.18 -11.69 -64.92
C ILE A 221 39.37 -12.62 -64.66
N ASP A 222 39.06 -13.85 -64.26
CA ASP A 222 40.04 -14.89 -63.99
C ASP A 222 40.97 -15.13 -65.20
N GLY A 223 42.28 -15.11 -64.95
CA GLY A 223 43.32 -15.22 -65.96
C GLY A 223 43.57 -13.97 -66.80
N SER A 224 42.89 -12.85 -66.51
CA SER A 224 43.13 -11.56 -67.18
C SER A 224 43.65 -10.48 -66.21
N ASN A 225 42.83 -10.10 -65.23
CA ASN A 225 43.20 -9.06 -64.25
C ASN A 225 43.14 -9.55 -62.79
N ILE A 226 42.80 -10.83 -62.60
CA ILE A 226 42.97 -11.56 -61.34
C ILE A 226 43.60 -12.92 -61.61
N SER A 227 44.25 -13.49 -60.60
CA SER A 227 44.79 -14.85 -60.60
C SER A 227 44.67 -15.48 -59.20
N ASP A 228 44.93 -16.78 -59.10
CA ASP A 228 44.99 -17.50 -57.83
C ASP A 228 43.69 -17.36 -57.00
N VAL A 229 42.54 -17.42 -57.71
CA VAL A 229 41.22 -17.23 -57.09
C VAL A 229 40.86 -18.42 -56.20
N ILE A 230 40.58 -18.14 -54.93
CA ILE A 230 40.14 -19.11 -53.92
C ILE A 230 38.70 -18.79 -53.54
N ILE A 231 37.82 -19.78 -53.68
CA ILE A 231 36.40 -19.69 -53.29
C ILE A 231 36.19 -20.62 -52.10
N GLU A 232 35.75 -20.07 -50.96
CA GLU A 232 35.60 -20.80 -49.70
C GLU A 232 34.15 -20.82 -49.22
N LEU A 233 33.71 -21.99 -48.78
CA LEU A 233 32.47 -22.16 -48.02
C LEU A 233 32.83 -22.50 -46.58
N LYS A 234 32.40 -21.68 -45.64
CA LYS A 234 32.76 -21.81 -44.22
C LYS A 234 31.54 -22.18 -43.39
N ALA A 235 31.72 -23.15 -42.49
CA ALA A 235 30.73 -23.46 -41.47
C ALA A 235 30.86 -22.45 -40.32
N ILE A 236 29.89 -21.54 -40.20
CA ILE A 236 29.87 -20.46 -39.21
C ILE A 236 28.59 -20.54 -38.37
N HIS A 237 28.64 -20.21 -37.08
CA HIS A 237 27.43 -20.17 -36.26
C HIS A 237 26.59 -18.90 -36.59
N THR A 238 25.61 -19.03 -37.50
CA THR A 238 24.82 -17.89 -38.01
C THR A 238 23.50 -17.64 -37.28
N LYS A 239 23.19 -18.36 -36.19
CA LYS A 239 21.91 -18.24 -35.46
C LYS A 239 22.06 -17.96 -33.97
N PRO A 240 22.66 -16.82 -33.56
CA PRO A 240 22.49 -16.36 -32.19
C PRO A 240 21.00 -16.11 -31.89
N GLU A 241 20.60 -16.39 -30.66
CA GLU A 241 19.29 -16.04 -30.10
C GLU A 241 19.49 -15.07 -28.93
N TYR A 242 18.81 -13.94 -28.98
CA TYR A 242 18.84 -12.92 -27.95
C TYR A 242 17.55 -12.88 -27.15
N PHE A 243 17.69 -12.64 -25.85
CA PHE A 243 16.57 -12.29 -24.98
C PHE A 243 16.85 -10.97 -24.26
N GLY A 244 15.78 -10.24 -23.99
CA GLY A 244 15.78 -9.05 -23.16
C GLY A 244 14.64 -9.09 -22.14
N TYR A 245 14.55 -8.08 -21.30
CA TYR A 245 13.47 -7.95 -20.33
C TYR A 245 13.11 -6.47 -20.14
N ASN A 246 11.86 -6.12 -20.43
CA ASN A 246 11.34 -4.80 -20.12
C ASN A 246 10.73 -4.84 -18.72
N SER A 247 11.43 -4.17 -17.82
CA SER A 247 11.04 -4.14 -16.41
C SER A 247 9.80 -3.29 -16.14
N SER A 248 9.53 -2.26 -16.94
CA SER A 248 8.37 -1.39 -16.76
C SER A 248 7.05 -2.07 -17.13
N SER A 249 7.05 -3.01 -18.08
CA SER A 249 5.87 -3.80 -18.46
C SER A 249 5.88 -5.24 -17.95
N HIS A 250 6.92 -5.65 -17.20
CA HIS A 250 7.15 -7.02 -16.76
C HIS A 250 7.09 -8.04 -17.92
N ALA A 251 7.75 -7.73 -19.04
CA ALA A 251 7.67 -8.54 -20.24
C ALA A 251 9.05 -9.05 -20.69
N LYS A 252 9.15 -10.37 -20.92
CA LYS A 252 10.31 -10.98 -21.56
C LYS A 252 10.27 -10.68 -23.06
N MET A 253 11.39 -10.25 -23.61
CA MET A 253 11.59 -10.02 -25.04
C MET A 253 12.44 -11.15 -25.61
N LEU A 254 12.07 -11.66 -26.78
CA LEU A 254 12.78 -12.70 -27.50
C LEU A 254 12.99 -12.23 -28.93
N GLY A 255 14.19 -12.39 -29.47
CA GLY A 255 14.48 -12.05 -30.86
C GLY A 255 13.85 -13.04 -31.85
N SER A 256 13.42 -12.51 -32.99
CA SER A 256 12.76 -13.24 -34.07
C SER A 256 13.73 -14.01 -34.97
N ASP A 257 13.31 -15.19 -35.42
CA ASP A 257 14.11 -16.04 -36.30
C ASP A 257 14.04 -15.56 -37.76
N ASN A 258 14.72 -14.45 -38.06
CA ASN A 258 14.80 -13.91 -39.42
C ASN A 258 16.01 -14.50 -40.18
N SER A 259 15.76 -15.01 -41.39
CA SER A 259 16.83 -15.47 -42.29
C SER A 259 17.44 -14.30 -43.07
N ILE A 260 18.75 -14.37 -43.31
CA ILE A 260 19.47 -13.39 -44.14
C ILE A 260 19.40 -13.85 -45.60
N LYS A 261 19.03 -12.91 -46.49
CA LYS A 261 18.90 -13.20 -47.92
C LYS A 261 20.24 -12.99 -48.62
N HIS A 262 20.71 -14.01 -49.32
CA HIS A 262 21.85 -13.91 -50.24
C HIS A 262 21.33 -13.87 -51.69
N LEU A 263 21.92 -13.02 -52.53
CA LEU A 263 21.52 -12.90 -53.95
C LEU A 263 22.25 -13.91 -54.85
N GLY A 264 23.51 -14.25 -54.53
CA GLY A 264 24.28 -15.24 -55.27
C GLY A 264 23.81 -16.67 -55.03
N GLY A 265 23.72 -17.49 -56.08
CA GLY A 265 23.24 -18.86 -56.00
C GLY A 265 24.06 -19.77 -55.07
N LEU A 266 25.39 -19.71 -55.18
CA LEU A 266 26.29 -20.51 -54.34
C LEU A 266 26.26 -20.05 -52.88
N SER A 267 26.32 -18.74 -52.62
CA SER A 267 26.22 -18.17 -51.27
C SER A 267 24.88 -18.48 -50.59
N ALA A 268 23.77 -18.41 -51.32
CA ALA A 268 22.45 -18.76 -50.79
C ALA A 268 22.36 -20.25 -50.43
N LYS A 269 22.94 -21.12 -51.27
CA LYS A 269 22.98 -22.56 -50.98
C LYS A 269 23.85 -22.87 -49.77
N ALA A 270 25.02 -22.23 -49.67
CA ALA A 270 25.93 -22.40 -48.54
C ALA A 270 25.29 -21.95 -47.22
N TYR A 271 24.65 -20.77 -47.20
CA TYR A 271 23.92 -20.28 -46.02
C TYR A 271 22.78 -21.22 -45.60
N GLY A 272 22.04 -21.78 -46.57
CA GLY A 272 21.02 -22.79 -46.31
C GLY A 272 21.58 -24.07 -45.68
N LEU A 273 22.69 -24.60 -46.22
CA LEU A 273 23.35 -25.80 -45.67
C LEU A 273 23.96 -25.55 -44.29
N ASN A 274 24.48 -24.34 -44.05
CA ASN A 274 25.10 -23.96 -42.80
C ASN A 274 24.13 -24.00 -41.60
N THR A 275 22.84 -23.79 -41.86
CA THR A 275 21.77 -23.75 -40.83
C THR A 275 21.70 -25.03 -39.98
N ASP A 276 22.02 -26.19 -40.54
CA ASP A 276 21.87 -27.49 -39.85
C ASP A 276 23.19 -28.02 -39.25
N ILE A 277 24.30 -27.30 -39.43
CA ILE A 277 25.62 -27.71 -38.95
C ILE A 277 25.72 -27.51 -37.43
N PHE A 278 25.41 -26.30 -36.97
CA PHE A 278 25.47 -25.95 -35.54
C PHE A 278 24.08 -26.08 -34.90
N LYS A 279 23.86 -27.18 -34.19
CA LYS A 279 22.56 -27.51 -33.58
C LYS A 279 22.39 -26.97 -32.16
N THR A 280 23.49 -26.60 -31.50
CA THR A 280 23.44 -26.09 -30.13
C THR A 280 22.80 -24.71 -30.12
N ARG A 281 21.73 -24.58 -29.34
CA ARG A 281 21.05 -23.30 -29.14
C ARG A 281 21.99 -22.30 -28.44
N SER A 282 22.17 -21.13 -29.04
CA SER A 282 22.97 -20.03 -28.48
C SER A 282 22.07 -18.91 -27.97
N LEU A 283 21.43 -19.13 -26.80
CA LEU A 283 20.57 -18.15 -26.16
C LEU A 283 21.37 -17.28 -25.18
N THR A 284 21.46 -15.98 -25.45
CA THR A 284 22.24 -15.02 -24.65
C THR A 284 21.47 -13.70 -24.43
N PRO A 285 21.82 -12.90 -23.40
CA PRO A 285 21.24 -11.56 -23.27
C PRO A 285 21.57 -10.70 -24.48
N THR A 286 20.62 -9.86 -24.91
CA THR A 286 20.90 -8.86 -25.95
C THR A 286 22.00 -7.88 -25.48
N PRO A 287 22.91 -7.43 -26.38
CA PRO A 287 23.97 -6.49 -26.01
C PRO A 287 23.47 -5.07 -25.75
N ILE A 288 22.19 -4.77 -25.98
CA ILE A 288 21.58 -3.45 -25.84
C ILE A 288 20.49 -3.43 -24.76
N ASN A 289 20.36 -2.31 -24.04
CA ASN A 289 19.25 -2.10 -23.12
C ASN A 289 17.98 -1.75 -23.93
N ALA A 290 17.29 -2.80 -24.40
CA ALA A 290 16.16 -2.72 -25.30
C ALA A 290 14.94 -2.05 -24.66
N ASN A 291 14.37 -1.06 -25.34
CA ASN A 291 13.15 -0.38 -24.92
C ASN A 291 11.91 -1.11 -25.41
N MET A 292 12.00 -1.69 -26.61
CA MET A 292 10.92 -2.38 -27.30
C MET A 292 11.40 -3.73 -27.88
N PHE A 293 10.44 -4.62 -28.15
CA PHE A 293 10.73 -5.96 -28.67
C PHE A 293 11.53 -5.93 -29.97
N MET A 294 11.24 -4.95 -30.85
CA MET A 294 11.92 -4.76 -32.12
C MET A 294 13.42 -4.43 -31.97
N ASP A 295 13.84 -3.83 -30.84
CA ASP A 295 15.26 -3.55 -30.61
C ASP A 295 16.05 -4.87 -30.49
N VAL A 296 15.48 -5.87 -29.80
CA VAL A 296 16.06 -7.21 -29.67
C VAL A 296 16.08 -7.92 -31.03
N ASP A 297 15.02 -7.75 -31.83
CA ASP A 297 14.95 -8.27 -33.20
C ASP A 297 16.05 -7.71 -34.10
N ASP A 298 16.22 -6.38 -34.10
CA ASP A 298 17.21 -5.68 -34.90
C ASP A 298 18.63 -6.06 -34.50
N SER A 299 18.90 -6.15 -33.18
CA SER A 299 20.20 -6.58 -32.65
C SER A 299 20.53 -8.03 -33.04
N GLN A 300 19.55 -8.94 -32.93
CA GLN A 300 19.72 -10.33 -33.35
C GLN A 300 19.93 -10.45 -34.86
N LYS A 301 19.17 -9.69 -35.66
CA LYS A 301 19.33 -9.64 -37.11
C LYS A 301 20.71 -9.12 -37.52
N SER A 302 21.25 -8.14 -36.80
CA SER A 302 22.60 -7.63 -37.01
C SER A 302 23.67 -8.71 -36.85
N ALA A 303 23.71 -9.36 -35.68
CA ALA A 303 24.68 -10.41 -35.39
C ALA A 303 24.57 -11.62 -36.34
N ARG A 304 23.36 -11.91 -36.82
CA ARG A 304 23.12 -12.91 -37.87
C ARG A 304 23.65 -12.45 -39.22
N GLY A 305 23.43 -11.19 -39.59
CA GLY A 305 23.87 -10.60 -40.84
C GLY A 305 25.39 -10.57 -41.00
N SER A 306 26.10 -10.11 -39.97
CA SER A 306 27.56 -10.05 -39.94
C SER A 306 28.20 -11.44 -39.97
N ALA A 307 27.57 -12.46 -39.35
CA ALA A 307 28.00 -13.86 -39.45
C ALA A 307 27.63 -14.52 -40.78
N ALA A 308 26.48 -14.17 -41.38
CA ALA A 308 25.99 -14.77 -42.62
C ALA A 308 26.91 -14.50 -43.80
N VAL A 309 27.51 -13.30 -43.85
CA VAL A 309 28.44 -12.94 -44.94
C VAL A 309 29.75 -13.73 -44.90
N GLU A 310 30.12 -14.30 -43.76
CA GLU A 310 31.34 -15.11 -43.62
C GLU A 310 31.19 -16.55 -44.14
N VAL A 311 29.96 -17.02 -44.40
CA VAL A 311 29.71 -18.37 -44.93
C VAL A 311 30.28 -18.55 -46.34
N PHE A 312 30.45 -17.46 -47.08
CA PHE A 312 31.00 -17.46 -48.45
C PHE A 312 32.03 -16.33 -48.59
N THR A 313 33.29 -16.69 -48.80
CA THR A 313 34.38 -15.73 -49.06
C THR A 313 35.12 -16.08 -50.34
N VAL A 314 35.58 -15.06 -51.05
CA VAL A 314 36.42 -15.19 -52.24
C VAL A 314 37.68 -14.35 -52.05
N SER A 315 38.85 -14.91 -52.34
CA SER A 315 40.11 -14.19 -52.35
C SER A 315 40.90 -14.46 -53.62
N GLY A 316 41.89 -13.61 -53.91
CA GLY A 316 42.77 -13.80 -55.05
C GLY A 316 43.76 -12.64 -55.24
N ASN A 317 44.65 -12.82 -56.20
CA ASN A 317 45.57 -11.78 -56.65
C ASN A 317 44.90 -10.91 -57.71
N THR A 318 45.25 -9.63 -57.77
CA THR A 318 44.66 -8.66 -58.72
C THR A 318 45.71 -7.71 -59.25
N SER A 319 45.60 -7.37 -60.53
CA SER A 319 46.36 -6.27 -61.16
C SER A 319 45.56 -4.97 -61.24
N VAL A 320 44.34 -4.92 -60.68
CA VAL A 320 43.49 -3.72 -60.66
C VAL A 320 43.81 -2.87 -59.42
N PRO A 321 44.38 -1.66 -59.55
CA PRO A 321 44.83 -0.83 -58.43
C PRO A 321 43.72 0.02 -57.79
N PHE A 322 42.47 -0.14 -58.22
CA PHE A 322 41.35 0.71 -57.82
C PHE A 322 40.31 0.00 -56.94
N LEU A 323 40.58 -1.24 -56.52
CA LEU A 323 39.75 -1.92 -55.53
C LEU A 323 39.88 -1.22 -54.17
N TYR A 324 38.80 -1.22 -53.39
CA TYR A 324 38.77 -0.64 -52.04
C TYR A 324 37.68 -1.30 -51.20
N THR A 325 37.78 -1.16 -49.88
CA THR A 325 36.82 -1.74 -48.93
C THR A 325 35.40 -1.21 -49.17
N GLY A 326 34.44 -2.11 -49.35
CA GLY A 326 33.03 -1.81 -49.67
C GLY A 326 32.73 -1.61 -51.16
N CYS A 327 33.72 -1.68 -52.06
CA CYS A 327 33.46 -1.60 -53.50
C CYS A 327 32.89 -2.93 -54.04
N VAL A 328 32.02 -2.84 -55.05
CA VAL A 328 31.39 -4.01 -55.67
C VAL A 328 32.12 -4.42 -56.94
N ALA A 329 32.28 -5.72 -57.14
CA ALA A 329 32.96 -6.30 -58.29
C ALA A 329 32.21 -7.52 -58.85
N ASP A 330 32.09 -7.59 -60.17
CA ASP A 330 31.59 -8.77 -60.87
C ASP A 330 32.75 -9.72 -61.16
N LEU A 331 32.69 -10.93 -60.58
CA LEU A 331 33.66 -11.99 -60.84
C LEU A 331 33.21 -12.83 -62.04
N ALA A 332 34.06 -12.89 -63.06
CA ALA A 332 33.92 -13.77 -64.20
C ALA A 332 34.96 -14.89 -64.13
N MET A 333 34.49 -16.13 -64.06
CA MET A 333 35.34 -17.33 -64.02
C MET A 333 35.40 -17.97 -65.40
N ARG A 334 36.52 -18.65 -65.68
CA ARG A 334 36.69 -19.41 -66.93
C ARG A 334 35.72 -20.59 -66.99
N LYS A 335 35.14 -20.84 -68.17
CA LYS A 335 34.33 -22.04 -68.42
C LYS A 335 35.24 -23.27 -68.56
N PRO A 336 34.88 -24.45 -68.02
CA PRO A 336 35.75 -25.63 -68.02
C PRO A 336 36.33 -26.01 -69.39
N ASP A 337 35.52 -25.93 -70.45
CA ASP A 337 35.88 -26.38 -71.80
C ASP A 337 36.08 -25.22 -72.81
N SER A 338 36.33 -23.99 -72.33
CA SER A 338 36.50 -22.82 -73.20
C SER A 338 37.53 -21.83 -72.68
N ASN A 339 38.06 -21.01 -73.57
CA ASN A 339 38.82 -19.80 -73.21
C ASN A 339 37.90 -18.63 -72.82
N GLN A 340 36.57 -18.80 -72.92
CA GLN A 340 35.61 -17.80 -72.52
C GLN A 340 35.38 -17.82 -71.00
N THR A 341 35.23 -16.63 -70.42
CA THR A 341 34.72 -16.46 -69.06
C THR A 341 33.21 -16.21 -69.07
N SER A 342 32.56 -16.51 -67.96
CA SER A 342 31.17 -16.12 -67.70
C SER A 342 31.04 -15.55 -66.30
N HIS A 343 30.05 -14.68 -66.09
CA HIS A 343 29.71 -14.18 -64.76
C HIS A 343 29.47 -15.36 -63.81
N PHE A 344 30.13 -15.32 -62.67
CA PHE A 344 30.02 -16.31 -61.61
C PHE A 344 29.22 -15.75 -60.44
N THR A 345 29.66 -14.63 -59.88
CA THR A 345 28.96 -13.97 -58.78
C THR A 345 29.38 -12.51 -58.66
N THR A 346 28.59 -11.73 -57.94
CA THR A 346 28.89 -10.33 -57.62
C THR A 346 29.38 -10.28 -56.17
N LEU A 347 30.50 -9.61 -55.97
CA LEU A 347 31.29 -9.60 -54.74
C LEU A 347 31.36 -8.19 -54.17
N MET A 348 31.52 -8.10 -52.85
CA MET A 348 31.87 -6.88 -52.14
C MET A 348 33.22 -7.04 -51.48
N ILE A 349 34.18 -6.17 -51.81
CA ILE A 349 35.55 -6.24 -51.30
C ILE A 349 35.57 -5.88 -49.81
N THR A 350 36.18 -6.73 -48.98
CA THR A 350 36.28 -6.56 -47.52
C THR A 350 37.71 -6.34 -47.06
N GLU A 351 38.70 -6.83 -47.81
CA GLU A 351 40.12 -6.59 -47.59
C GLU A 351 40.80 -6.35 -48.93
N VAL A 352 41.77 -5.45 -48.97
CA VAL A 352 42.65 -5.30 -50.14
C VAL A 352 44.05 -4.88 -49.72
N THR A 353 45.06 -5.48 -50.33
CA THR A 353 46.45 -5.05 -50.23
C THR A 353 46.88 -4.50 -51.58
N HIS A 354 47.54 -3.34 -51.55
CA HIS A 354 48.13 -2.67 -52.71
C HIS A 354 49.63 -2.52 -52.47
N GLU A 355 50.44 -2.97 -53.42
CA GLU A 355 51.88 -2.81 -53.42
C GLU A 355 52.34 -2.21 -54.74
N VAL A 356 53.08 -1.10 -54.68
CA VAL A 356 53.60 -0.38 -55.85
C VAL A 356 55.09 -0.08 -55.66
N ASP A 357 55.91 -0.44 -56.64
CA ASP A 357 57.34 -0.13 -56.65
C ASP A 357 57.67 1.20 -57.34
N ALA A 358 58.94 1.61 -57.30
CA ALA A 358 59.44 2.84 -57.92
C ALA A 358 59.20 2.92 -59.44
N ARG A 359 59.05 1.79 -60.13
CA ARG A 359 58.77 1.73 -61.58
C ARG A 359 57.27 1.88 -61.87
N GLY A 360 56.43 1.68 -60.86
CA GLY A 360 54.98 1.68 -60.94
C GLY A 360 54.40 0.28 -61.21
N TYR A 361 55.16 -0.79 -61.00
CA TYR A 361 54.60 -2.13 -61.03
C TYR A 361 53.69 -2.34 -59.82
N TYR A 362 52.45 -2.73 -60.09
CA TYR A 362 51.44 -2.98 -59.08
C TYR A 362 51.24 -4.48 -58.87
N SER A 363 51.14 -4.87 -57.60
CA SER A 363 50.63 -6.16 -57.17
C SER A 363 49.59 -5.93 -56.08
N GLY A 364 48.49 -6.67 -56.13
CA GLY A 364 47.50 -6.62 -55.07
C GLY A 364 46.86 -7.96 -54.79
N ASN A 365 46.23 -8.05 -53.62
CA ASN A 365 45.47 -9.20 -53.17
C ASN A 365 44.17 -8.69 -52.56
N PHE A 366 43.07 -9.42 -52.72
CA PHE A 366 41.78 -9.04 -52.15
C PHE A 366 41.11 -10.21 -51.44
N GLU A 367 40.23 -9.87 -50.49
CA GLU A 367 39.20 -10.75 -49.95
C GLU A 367 37.85 -10.07 -50.13
N ALA A 368 36.82 -10.86 -50.41
CA ALA A 368 35.48 -10.38 -50.67
C ALA A 368 34.41 -11.36 -50.17
N ILE A 369 33.22 -10.81 -49.90
CA ILE A 369 32.00 -11.54 -49.56
C ILE A 369 31.00 -11.45 -50.72
N ALA A 370 29.94 -12.26 -50.68
CA ALA A 370 28.84 -12.12 -51.62
C ALA A 370 28.13 -10.76 -51.43
N GLU A 371 27.86 -10.07 -52.53
CA GLU A 371 27.06 -8.85 -52.52
C GLU A 371 25.57 -9.15 -52.24
N GLY A 372 24.84 -8.14 -51.74
CA GLY A 372 23.38 -8.17 -51.69
C GLY A 372 22.75 -8.66 -50.39
N THR A 373 23.55 -8.93 -49.36
CA THR A 373 23.06 -9.24 -48.00
C THR A 373 22.66 -7.98 -47.23
N GLY A 374 23.29 -6.84 -47.54
CA GLY A 374 23.16 -5.59 -46.79
C GLY A 374 24.07 -5.47 -45.56
N PHE A 375 24.99 -6.43 -45.36
CA PHE A 375 25.89 -6.49 -44.20
C PHE A 375 27.36 -6.56 -44.61
N MET A 376 28.22 -5.99 -43.77
CA MET A 376 29.66 -6.18 -43.76
C MET A 376 30.04 -7.22 -42.71
N PRO A 377 31.25 -7.79 -42.80
CA PRO A 377 31.77 -8.61 -41.73
C PRO A 377 31.88 -7.81 -40.43
N LYS A 378 31.70 -8.51 -39.30
CA LYS A 378 31.73 -7.90 -37.96
C LYS A 378 33.06 -7.16 -37.72
N PRO A 379 33.04 -5.86 -37.35
CA PRO A 379 34.23 -5.13 -36.93
C PRO A 379 34.88 -5.73 -35.69
N ASP A 380 36.19 -5.57 -35.54
CA ASP A 380 36.90 -6.06 -34.36
C ASP A 380 36.66 -5.12 -33.17
N PHE A 381 36.10 -5.65 -32.08
CA PHE A 381 35.90 -4.91 -30.83
C PHE A 381 35.87 -5.86 -29.62
N ILE A 382 36.11 -5.30 -28.44
CA ILE A 382 36.02 -5.97 -27.15
C ILE A 382 34.80 -5.43 -26.41
N MET A 383 33.94 -6.31 -25.88
CA MET A 383 32.82 -5.88 -25.06
C MET A 383 33.33 -5.35 -23.71
N PRO A 384 33.05 -4.08 -23.35
CA PRO A 384 33.42 -3.54 -22.05
C PRO A 384 32.64 -4.25 -20.95
N LYS A 385 33.28 -4.45 -19.80
CA LYS A 385 32.63 -4.97 -18.59
C LYS A 385 32.63 -3.88 -17.53
N ALA A 386 31.43 -3.49 -17.11
CA ALA A 386 31.25 -2.52 -16.05
C ALA A 386 31.26 -3.22 -14.69
N GLU A 387 32.14 -2.73 -13.82
CA GLU A 387 32.13 -3.07 -12.40
C GLU A 387 31.21 -2.12 -11.65
N GLN A 388 30.85 -2.48 -10.42
CA GLN A 388 30.01 -1.66 -9.57
C GLN A 388 30.66 -0.31 -9.28
N GLN A 389 29.87 0.76 -9.33
CA GLN A 389 30.37 2.13 -9.15
C GLN A 389 29.45 2.92 -8.23
N VAL A 390 30.01 3.93 -7.57
CA VAL A 390 29.21 4.89 -6.80
C VAL A 390 28.61 5.93 -7.77
N ALA A 391 27.37 6.33 -7.51
CA ALA A 391 26.70 7.42 -8.19
C ALA A 391 25.90 8.26 -7.19
N THR A 392 25.63 9.51 -7.54
CA THR A 392 24.79 10.42 -6.75
C THR A 392 23.37 10.42 -7.30
N VAL A 393 22.37 10.34 -6.43
CA VAL A 393 20.95 10.42 -6.81
C VAL A 393 20.62 11.84 -7.22
N ILE A 394 20.13 12.03 -8.45
CA ILE A 394 19.71 13.34 -8.98
C ILE A 394 18.20 13.52 -8.95
N SER A 395 17.44 12.43 -9.10
CA SER A 395 15.98 12.44 -8.98
C SER A 395 15.45 11.12 -8.47
N ASN A 396 14.47 11.18 -7.57
CA ASN A 396 13.68 10.06 -7.09
C ASN A 396 12.18 10.18 -7.46
N VAL A 397 11.84 11.12 -8.35
CA VAL A 397 10.48 11.34 -8.85
C VAL A 397 10.27 10.52 -10.12
N ASP A 398 10.01 9.22 -9.97
CA ASP A 398 9.79 8.30 -11.09
C ASP A 398 8.47 8.63 -11.84
N PRO A 399 8.52 8.99 -13.14
CA PRO A 399 7.32 9.30 -13.93
C PRO A 399 6.33 8.13 -14.06
N LEU A 400 6.80 6.89 -13.89
CA LEU A 400 5.96 5.68 -13.95
C LEU A 400 5.56 5.16 -12.57
N ASN A 401 5.99 5.82 -11.49
CA ASN A 401 5.71 5.42 -10.11
C ASN A 401 6.12 3.96 -9.79
N GLN A 402 7.29 3.53 -10.30
CA GLN A 402 7.83 2.16 -10.13
C GLN A 402 8.97 2.10 -9.11
N GLY A 403 9.24 3.19 -8.39
CA GLY A 403 10.31 3.27 -7.39
C GLY A 403 11.72 3.33 -7.98
N ARG A 404 11.83 3.75 -9.25
CA ARG A 404 13.12 3.96 -9.93
C ARG A 404 13.75 5.28 -9.51
N ILE A 405 15.07 5.37 -9.67
CA ILE A 405 15.82 6.61 -9.43
C ILE A 405 16.64 6.98 -10.66
N GLN A 406 16.97 8.25 -10.77
CA GLN A 406 17.95 8.75 -11.72
C GLN A 406 19.22 9.14 -10.98
N VAL A 407 20.37 8.71 -11.49
CA VAL A 407 21.67 8.95 -10.85
C VAL A 407 22.64 9.63 -11.80
N GLN A 408 23.69 10.21 -11.23
CA GLN A 408 24.84 10.74 -11.93
C GLN A 408 26.10 10.07 -11.39
N PHE A 409 26.84 9.40 -12.27
CA PHE A 409 28.17 8.87 -11.93
C PHE A 409 29.20 10.00 -11.82
N ASP A 410 30.26 9.80 -11.06
CA ASP A 410 31.31 10.82 -10.83
C ASP A 410 32.02 11.28 -12.12
N TRP A 411 32.04 10.43 -13.15
CA TRP A 411 32.62 10.76 -14.46
C TRP A 411 31.63 11.47 -15.41
N GLN A 412 30.33 11.57 -15.05
CA GLN A 412 29.35 12.35 -15.80
C GLN A 412 29.37 13.82 -15.31
N LEU A 413 29.66 14.76 -16.21
CA LEU A 413 29.71 16.19 -15.85
C LEU A 413 28.31 16.82 -15.77
N ASN A 414 27.55 16.78 -16.86
CA ASN A 414 26.20 17.35 -16.96
C ASN A 414 25.14 16.32 -17.40
N ASP A 415 25.57 15.09 -17.67
CA ASP A 415 24.70 13.99 -18.07
C ASP A 415 24.27 13.17 -16.84
N THR A 416 23.23 12.37 -17.01
CA THR A 416 22.68 11.48 -15.98
C THR A 416 22.32 10.13 -16.60
N THR A 417 21.98 9.15 -15.79
CA THR A 417 21.31 7.94 -16.29
C THR A 417 19.88 8.26 -16.73
N HIS A 418 19.21 7.28 -17.34
CA HIS A 418 17.74 7.25 -17.35
C HIS A 418 17.23 6.81 -15.96
N PHE A 419 15.91 6.70 -15.75
CA PHE A 419 15.38 6.12 -14.51
C PHE A 419 15.74 4.63 -14.42
N ILE A 420 16.66 4.30 -13.53
CA ILE A 420 17.17 2.96 -13.28
C ILE A 420 16.44 2.29 -12.11
N ARG A 421 16.36 0.96 -12.15
CA ARG A 421 15.74 0.18 -11.07
C ARG A 421 16.54 0.24 -9.78
N MET A 422 15.81 0.18 -8.67
CA MET A 422 16.37 -0.04 -7.33
C MET A 422 16.25 -1.52 -6.96
N MET A 423 17.35 -2.11 -6.50
CA MET A 423 17.34 -3.37 -5.75
C MET A 423 16.80 -3.09 -4.35
N SER A 424 15.78 -3.86 -3.96
CA SER A 424 15.29 -3.87 -2.59
C SER A 424 15.77 -5.13 -1.86
N PRO A 425 16.03 -5.07 -0.53
CA PRO A 425 16.25 -6.26 0.28
C PRO A 425 15.15 -7.32 0.13
N ASP A 426 13.90 -6.90 -0.13
CA ASP A 426 12.78 -7.78 -0.34
C ASP A 426 11.71 -7.07 -1.19
N ALA A 427 11.27 -7.67 -2.30
CA ALA A 427 10.25 -7.09 -3.19
C ALA A 427 9.43 -8.20 -3.85
N GLY A 428 8.11 -8.04 -3.90
CA GLY A 428 7.20 -8.97 -4.58
C GLY A 428 5.73 -8.56 -4.47
N GLY A 429 4.85 -9.38 -5.03
CA GLY A 429 3.40 -9.25 -4.90
C GLY A 429 2.75 -10.62 -4.67
N THR A 430 1.51 -10.61 -4.18
CA THR A 430 0.63 -11.78 -3.99
C THR A 430 -0.79 -11.44 -4.44
N ASP A 431 -1.69 -12.42 -4.49
CA ASP A 431 -3.10 -12.18 -4.80
C ASP A 431 -3.79 -11.23 -3.80
N ALA A 432 -3.28 -11.14 -2.57
CA ALA A 432 -3.78 -10.24 -1.53
C ALA A 432 -3.10 -8.87 -1.51
N ILE A 433 -1.82 -8.79 -1.92
CA ILE A 433 -1.03 -7.56 -1.98
C ILE A 433 -0.40 -7.47 -3.37
N SER A 434 -1.09 -6.80 -4.30
CA SER A 434 -0.67 -6.73 -5.70
C SER A 434 0.54 -5.82 -5.94
N GLN A 435 0.88 -4.93 -5.00
CA GLN A 435 2.02 -4.02 -5.10
C GLN A 435 2.81 -3.97 -3.79
N ASN A 436 4.13 -4.14 -3.91
CA ASN A 436 5.11 -3.97 -2.85
C ASN A 436 4.80 -4.71 -1.52
N ARG A 437 4.64 -6.03 -1.61
CA ARG A 437 4.94 -6.88 -0.46
C ARG A 437 6.46 -6.93 -0.34
N GLY A 438 7.03 -6.28 0.68
CA GLY A 438 8.48 -6.19 0.89
C GLY A 438 8.94 -4.89 1.54
N PHE A 439 10.21 -4.53 1.31
CA PHE A 439 10.86 -3.33 1.81
C PHE A 439 10.89 -2.24 0.74
N VAL A 440 10.47 -1.01 1.09
CA VAL A 440 10.63 0.16 0.22
C VAL A 440 11.21 1.32 1.01
N ALA A 441 12.44 1.68 0.66
CA ALA A 441 13.10 2.92 1.02
C ALA A 441 13.88 3.40 -0.21
N VAL A 442 13.33 4.38 -0.93
CA VAL A 442 13.97 4.96 -2.11
C VAL A 442 14.98 6.02 -1.64
N PRO A 443 16.24 5.96 -2.09
CA PRO A 443 17.23 6.99 -1.80
C PRO A 443 16.74 8.42 -2.13
N GLU A 444 17.20 9.39 -1.37
CA GLU A 444 16.85 10.81 -1.54
C GLU A 444 17.81 11.50 -2.51
N ILE A 445 17.39 12.64 -3.07
CA ILE A 445 18.25 13.45 -3.94
C ILE A 445 19.50 13.89 -3.15
N GLY A 446 20.68 13.65 -3.74
CA GLY A 446 21.98 13.91 -3.12
C GLY A 446 22.59 12.72 -2.38
N ASP A 447 21.84 11.63 -2.16
CA ASP A 447 22.40 10.41 -1.57
C ASP A 447 23.39 9.74 -2.53
N GLN A 448 24.41 9.09 -1.97
CA GLN A 448 25.28 8.19 -2.73
C GLN A 448 24.69 6.78 -2.75
N VAL A 449 24.70 6.16 -3.92
CA VAL A 449 24.24 4.78 -4.12
C VAL A 449 25.32 3.97 -4.83
N MET A 450 25.40 2.68 -4.51
CA MET A 450 26.16 1.73 -5.33
C MET A 450 25.30 1.32 -6.52
N VAL A 451 25.84 1.41 -7.73
CA VAL A 451 25.19 1.02 -8.98
C VAL A 451 25.88 -0.20 -9.54
N GLY A 452 25.11 -1.25 -9.77
CA GLY A 452 25.52 -2.44 -10.50
C GLY A 452 25.05 -2.39 -11.96
N PHE A 453 25.52 -3.35 -12.75
CA PHE A 453 25.25 -3.43 -14.17
C PHE A 453 24.74 -4.82 -14.52
N GLU A 454 23.53 -4.95 -15.05
CA GLU A 454 22.99 -6.26 -15.44
C GLU A 454 23.88 -6.87 -16.51
N TYR A 455 24.24 -8.14 -16.32
CA TYR A 455 25.18 -8.86 -17.18
C TYR A 455 26.59 -8.21 -17.29
N HIS A 456 26.95 -7.30 -16.37
CA HIS A 456 28.14 -6.44 -16.45
C HIS A 456 28.17 -5.51 -17.67
N ASN A 457 27.02 -5.23 -18.28
CA ASN A 457 26.93 -4.37 -19.44
C ASN A 457 26.73 -2.90 -19.00
N PRO A 458 27.62 -1.95 -19.38
CA PRO A 458 27.54 -0.55 -18.96
C PRO A 458 26.23 0.15 -19.36
N ASP A 459 25.50 -0.37 -20.35
CA ASP A 459 24.21 0.18 -20.80
C ASP A 459 23.04 -0.24 -19.88
N PHE A 460 23.27 -1.13 -18.89
CA PHE A 460 22.25 -1.72 -18.01
C PHE A 460 22.43 -1.38 -16.51
N PRO A 461 22.54 -0.10 -16.14
CA PRO A 461 22.70 0.27 -14.73
C PRO A 461 21.43 -0.02 -13.91
N PHE A 462 21.63 -0.50 -12.68
CA PHE A 462 20.61 -0.58 -11.62
C PHE A 462 21.24 -0.26 -10.27
N ALA A 463 20.52 0.43 -9.40
CA ALA A 463 21.03 0.79 -8.09
C ALA A 463 20.87 -0.38 -7.11
N MET A 464 21.96 -0.75 -6.43
CA MET A 464 22.03 -1.85 -5.47
C MET A 464 21.58 -1.45 -4.06
N GLY A 465 21.78 -0.18 -3.70
CA GLY A 465 21.45 0.36 -2.38
C GLY A 465 22.22 1.64 -2.05
N GLY A 466 21.81 2.31 -0.96
CA GLY A 466 22.50 3.49 -0.44
C GLY A 466 23.88 3.17 0.14
N MET A 467 24.83 4.07 -0.05
CA MET A 467 26.20 3.98 0.45
C MET A 467 26.50 5.16 1.37
N PHE A 468 27.01 4.88 2.57
CA PHE A 468 27.48 5.93 3.46
C PHE A 468 28.84 6.47 2.99
N HIS A 469 29.03 7.78 3.13
CA HIS A 469 30.33 8.45 3.01
C HIS A 469 30.65 9.24 4.28
N GLY A 470 31.87 9.77 4.39
CA GLY A 470 32.39 10.39 5.62
C GLY A 470 31.62 11.58 6.20
N LYS A 471 30.60 12.13 5.50
CA LYS A 471 29.73 13.19 6.03
C LYS A 471 28.39 12.68 6.56
N VAL A 472 27.93 11.52 6.11
CA VAL A 472 26.58 10.98 6.41
C VAL A 472 26.63 9.65 7.15
N GLY A 473 27.78 8.95 7.12
CA GLY A 473 27.96 7.68 7.81
C GLY A 473 27.87 7.83 9.32
N LEU A 474 26.94 7.09 9.92
CA LEU A 474 26.75 7.04 11.37
C LEU A 474 26.52 5.58 11.80
N GLY A 475 27.59 4.92 12.25
CA GLY A 475 27.59 3.51 12.66
C GLY A 475 29.01 2.96 12.83
N GLY A 476 29.17 1.75 13.39
CA GLY A 476 30.49 1.10 13.46
C GLY A 476 31.46 1.67 14.50
N GLY A 477 30.98 2.38 15.53
CA GLY A 477 31.81 2.87 16.65
C GLY A 477 32.48 1.74 17.44
N MET A 478 33.16 2.05 18.55
CA MET A 478 33.87 1.05 19.38
C MET A 478 32.98 -0.16 19.70
N ASN A 479 33.43 -1.38 19.40
CA ASN A 479 32.67 -2.64 19.50
C ASN A 479 31.40 -2.77 18.63
N ASN A 480 31.14 -1.85 17.70
CA ASN A 480 29.94 -1.76 16.86
C ASN A 480 28.63 -1.99 17.66
N HIS A 481 28.61 -1.47 18.88
CA HIS A 481 27.55 -1.76 19.83
C HIS A 481 26.25 -1.03 19.53
N LEU A 482 26.21 -0.07 18.58
CA LEU A 482 25.00 0.66 18.17
C LEU A 482 24.65 0.37 16.71
N LYS A 483 23.39 -0.01 16.44
CA LYS A 483 22.84 -0.27 15.09
C LYS A 483 21.50 0.45 14.96
N SER A 484 21.19 1.07 13.82
CA SER A 484 19.90 1.75 13.67
C SER A 484 19.31 1.78 12.27
N ILE A 485 17.99 1.92 12.21
CA ILE A 485 17.22 2.32 11.01
C ILE A 485 16.75 3.75 11.25
N GLN A 486 16.99 4.67 10.31
CA GLN A 486 16.61 6.08 10.47
C GLN A 486 16.03 6.65 9.16
N THR A 487 14.91 7.35 9.24
CA THR A 487 14.27 8.03 8.09
C THR A 487 14.73 9.49 7.97
N ARG A 488 14.45 10.13 6.83
CA ARG A 488 14.77 11.54 6.56
C ARG A 488 14.24 12.50 7.63
N SER A 489 13.06 12.24 8.18
CA SER A 489 12.46 13.10 9.20
C SER A 489 13.07 12.89 10.59
N GLY A 490 13.87 11.84 10.79
CA GLY A 490 14.51 11.52 12.07
C GLY A 490 13.78 10.46 12.89
N ILE A 491 12.85 9.70 12.30
CA ILE A 491 12.27 8.51 12.94
C ILE A 491 13.34 7.43 12.98
N LYS A 492 13.61 6.88 14.16
CA LYS A 492 14.75 6.02 14.46
C LYS A 492 14.33 4.75 15.21
N VAL A 493 14.88 3.61 14.80
CA VAL A 493 14.93 2.38 15.59
C VAL A 493 16.40 2.12 15.89
N LEU A 494 16.83 2.17 17.15
CA LEU A 494 18.21 2.02 17.63
C LEU A 494 18.34 0.77 18.50
N MET A 495 19.31 -0.07 18.20
CA MET A 495 19.66 -1.28 18.95
C MET A 495 21.06 -1.08 19.56
N ASN A 496 21.20 -1.27 20.87
CA ASN A 496 22.45 -1.12 21.62
C ASN A 496 22.83 -2.45 22.27
N ASP A 497 23.83 -3.15 21.73
CA ASP A 497 24.28 -4.46 22.19
C ASP A 497 25.08 -4.40 23.50
N ALA A 498 25.80 -3.30 23.77
CA ALA A 498 26.53 -3.14 25.04
C ALA A 498 25.57 -3.08 26.23
N ASN A 499 24.37 -2.52 26.01
CA ASN A 499 23.31 -2.42 27.00
C ASN A 499 22.22 -3.48 26.83
N GLY A 500 22.23 -4.24 25.73
CA GLY A 500 21.16 -5.18 25.34
C GLY A 500 19.79 -4.52 25.14
N SER A 501 19.72 -3.29 24.63
CA SER A 501 18.49 -2.47 24.58
C SER A 501 18.06 -2.08 23.16
N VAL A 502 16.75 -1.90 22.93
CA VAL A 502 16.20 -1.32 21.70
C VAL A 502 15.40 -0.06 22.02
N THR A 503 15.51 0.97 21.19
CA THR A 503 14.81 2.25 21.29
C THR A 503 14.16 2.58 19.95
N ILE A 504 12.84 2.66 19.91
CA ILE A 504 12.12 3.25 18.78
C ILE A 504 11.88 4.72 19.16
N GLN A 505 11.96 5.66 18.24
CA GLN A 505 11.80 7.08 18.55
C GLN A 505 11.44 7.82 17.28
N ASP A 506 10.34 8.55 17.25
CA ASP A 506 10.18 9.64 16.28
C ASP A 506 10.92 10.91 16.77
N PRO A 507 11.11 11.94 15.94
CA PRO A 507 11.80 13.17 16.36
C PRO A 507 11.21 13.86 17.60
N SER A 508 9.95 13.54 17.93
CA SER A 508 9.23 14.03 19.11
C SER A 508 9.27 13.09 20.33
N GLY A 509 9.78 11.85 20.21
CA GLY A 509 9.95 10.89 21.32
C GLY A 509 8.97 9.70 21.40
N ASN A 510 8.15 9.42 20.38
CA ASN A 510 7.06 8.42 20.47
C ASN A 510 7.48 6.96 20.10
N ILE A 511 6.86 5.93 20.73
CA ILE A 511 7.14 4.47 20.55
C ILE A 511 5.83 3.67 20.39
N TYR A 512 5.76 2.68 19.47
CA TYR A 512 4.61 1.75 19.37
C TYR A 512 4.88 0.38 18.65
N PHE A 513 4.20 -0.71 19.03
CA PHE A 513 4.20 -2.06 18.40
C PHE A 513 2.81 -2.76 18.45
N MET A 514 2.49 -3.62 17.45
CA MET A 514 1.23 -4.38 17.30
C MET A 514 1.44 -5.75 16.59
N ASP A 515 0.70 -6.80 17.00
CA ASP A 515 0.95 -8.21 16.59
C ASP A 515 0.07 -8.77 15.44
N GLY A 516 -0.90 -8.01 14.94
CA GLY A 516 -1.77 -8.40 13.82
C GLY A 516 -2.86 -9.45 14.12
N GLY A 517 -2.95 -9.96 15.35
CA GLY A 517 -4.05 -10.80 15.84
C GLY A 517 -4.96 -10.10 16.86
N GLY A 518 -4.60 -8.87 17.26
CA GLY A 518 -5.38 -8.01 18.14
C GLY A 518 -4.86 -7.90 19.58
N ASN A 519 -3.64 -8.38 19.90
CA ASN A 519 -3.06 -8.24 21.24
C ASN A 519 -1.83 -7.32 21.25
N ILE A 520 -1.59 -6.68 22.40
CA ILE A 520 -0.30 -6.08 22.76
C ILE A 520 -0.01 -6.50 24.20
N ASN A 521 1.12 -7.18 24.45
CA ASN A 521 1.60 -7.51 25.78
C ASN A 521 2.95 -6.81 26.02
N VAL A 522 3.04 -5.96 27.06
CA VAL A 522 4.25 -5.20 27.41
C VAL A 522 4.78 -5.67 28.77
N THR A 523 5.81 -6.52 28.76
CA THR A 523 6.45 -7.05 29.96
C THR A 523 7.83 -6.42 30.14
N ALA A 524 8.10 -5.83 31.32
CA ALA A 524 9.42 -5.29 31.70
C ALA A 524 9.93 -5.97 32.98
N PRO A 525 11.10 -6.64 32.98
CA PRO A 525 11.58 -7.42 34.13
C PRO A 525 12.05 -6.58 35.31
N ASN A 526 12.43 -5.32 35.09
CA ASN A 526 12.97 -4.45 36.14
C ASN A 526 12.09 -3.21 36.39
N LYS A 527 11.84 -2.40 35.35
CA LYS A 527 11.12 -1.12 35.48
C LYS A 527 10.40 -0.74 34.19
N LEU A 528 9.17 -0.26 34.33
CA LEU A 528 8.42 0.44 33.29
C LEU A 528 8.26 1.91 33.72
N THR A 529 8.54 2.87 32.83
CA THR A 529 8.41 4.32 33.11
C THR A 529 7.60 4.99 32.00
N MET A 530 6.60 5.81 32.35
CA MET A 530 5.80 6.60 31.41
C MET A 530 5.99 8.09 31.76
N ASN A 531 6.63 8.85 30.87
CA ASN A 531 6.84 10.29 31.04
C ASN A 531 6.08 11.03 29.92
N ALA A 532 5.14 11.90 30.28
CA ALA A 532 4.42 12.74 29.33
C ALA A 532 3.92 14.01 30.03
N THR A 533 3.50 15.02 29.26
CA THR A 533 2.76 16.17 29.80
C THR A 533 1.45 15.73 30.43
N ASP A 534 0.72 14.83 29.74
CA ASP A 534 -0.52 14.22 30.20
C ASP A 534 -0.44 12.70 29.99
N VAL A 535 -0.83 11.91 31.00
CA VAL A 535 -0.94 10.45 30.91
C VAL A 535 -2.38 10.05 31.27
N GLU A 536 -3.08 9.40 30.34
CA GLU A 536 -4.43 8.86 30.55
C GLU A 536 -4.41 7.32 30.38
N ILE A 537 -4.83 6.59 31.41
CA ILE A 537 -4.93 5.11 31.40
C ILE A 537 -6.38 4.73 31.67
N ASN A 538 -7.08 4.24 30.64
CA ASN A 538 -8.48 3.86 30.71
C ASN A 538 -8.62 2.34 30.55
N ALA A 539 -9.12 1.66 31.58
CA ALA A 539 -9.54 0.27 31.47
C ALA A 539 -11.07 0.21 31.45
N ASN A 540 -11.62 -0.37 30.38
CA ASN A 540 -13.08 -0.43 30.20
C ASN A 540 -13.75 -1.51 31.06
N ASN A 541 -12.97 -2.39 31.68
CA ASN A 541 -13.48 -3.43 32.57
C ASN A 541 -12.82 -3.35 33.95
N ASN A 542 -11.63 -3.93 34.12
CA ASN A 542 -10.87 -3.84 35.36
C ASN A 542 -9.50 -3.19 35.12
N PHE A 543 -9.10 -2.26 36.00
CA PHE A 543 -7.72 -1.81 36.11
C PHE A 543 -7.13 -2.38 37.42
N GLU A 544 -6.39 -3.48 37.31
CA GLU A 544 -5.79 -4.17 38.46
C GLU A 544 -4.31 -3.82 38.56
N ILE A 545 -3.89 -3.27 39.70
CA ILE A 545 -2.49 -2.96 40.01
C ILE A 545 -2.05 -3.85 41.17
N ASN A 546 -1.22 -4.86 40.89
CA ASN A 546 -0.63 -5.75 41.89
C ASN A 546 0.85 -5.38 42.10
N VAL A 547 1.20 -4.90 43.30
CA VAL A 547 2.59 -4.52 43.66
C VAL A 547 3.05 -5.36 44.84
N ALA A 548 4.16 -6.09 44.69
CA ALA A 548 4.63 -7.03 45.72
C ALA A 548 5.24 -6.36 46.97
N ASN A 549 5.86 -5.19 46.79
CA ASN A 549 6.48 -4.43 47.87
C ASN A 549 5.68 -3.14 48.14
N ASN A 550 6.18 -2.00 47.66
CA ASN A 550 5.60 -0.69 47.95
C ASN A 550 4.94 -0.07 46.72
N MET A 551 3.73 0.42 46.88
CA MET A 551 3.08 1.34 45.94
C MET A 551 3.22 2.77 46.48
N THR A 552 3.83 3.67 45.71
CA THR A 552 4.03 5.08 46.10
C THR A 552 3.44 6.01 45.04
N SER A 553 2.76 7.07 45.47
CA SER A 553 2.22 8.12 44.58
C SER A 553 2.68 9.48 45.08
N THR A 554 3.23 10.31 44.19
CA THR A 554 3.69 11.66 44.50
C THR A 554 3.17 12.60 43.43
N VAL A 555 2.47 13.66 43.84
CA VAL A 555 1.87 14.65 42.94
C VAL A 555 2.36 16.03 43.37
N GLY A 556 2.99 16.78 42.47
CA GLY A 556 3.62 18.07 42.79
C GLY A 556 2.62 19.19 43.13
N ASN A 557 1.34 19.02 42.78
CA ASN A 557 0.29 19.97 43.10
C ASN A 557 -0.92 19.25 43.74
N THR A 558 -1.98 18.95 42.98
CA THR A 558 -3.21 18.32 43.52
C THR A 558 -3.35 16.87 43.07
N ALA A 559 -3.40 15.93 44.02
CA ALA A 559 -3.85 14.56 43.76
C ALA A 559 -5.38 14.47 43.96
N LEU A 560 -6.13 14.12 42.91
CA LEU A 560 -7.57 13.88 42.99
C LEU A 560 -7.90 12.42 42.66
N MET A 561 -8.40 11.66 43.64
CA MET A 561 -8.86 10.30 43.44
C MET A 561 -10.38 10.24 43.67
N ASN A 562 -11.16 10.04 42.60
CA ASN A 562 -12.62 10.01 42.65
C ASN A 562 -13.14 8.57 42.58
N TYR A 563 -13.41 7.98 43.74
CA TYR A 563 -14.05 6.67 43.83
C TYR A 563 -15.56 6.86 43.93
N LEU A 564 -16.29 6.53 42.87
CA LEU A 564 -17.72 6.84 42.74
C LEU A 564 -18.65 5.99 43.61
N GLN A 565 -18.17 4.86 44.14
CA GLN A 565 -18.97 3.96 44.99
C GLN A 565 -18.31 3.67 46.34
N LYS A 566 -17.09 3.13 46.36
CA LYS A 566 -16.37 2.82 47.61
C LYS A 566 -14.87 2.73 47.38
N THR A 567 -14.11 3.13 48.38
CA THR A 567 -12.70 2.75 48.54
C THR A 567 -12.61 1.76 49.68
N LEU A 568 -11.94 0.62 49.44
CA LEU A 568 -11.65 -0.37 50.46
C LEU A 568 -10.13 -0.40 50.66
N MET A 569 -9.68 0.07 51.81
CA MET A 569 -8.30 -0.12 52.26
C MET A 569 -8.31 -1.21 53.31
N ASN A 570 -7.77 -2.37 52.96
CA ASN A 570 -7.62 -3.49 53.87
C ASN A 570 -6.12 -3.69 54.13
N THR A 571 -5.71 -3.41 55.36
CA THR A 571 -4.38 -3.71 55.88
C THR A 571 -4.54 -4.60 57.12
N PRO A 572 -3.51 -5.35 57.55
CA PRO A 572 -3.61 -6.21 58.72
C PRO A 572 -4.09 -5.51 60.01
N ILE A 573 -3.95 -4.18 60.09
CA ILE A 573 -4.26 -3.37 61.27
C ILE A 573 -5.32 -2.29 61.03
N MET A 574 -5.89 -2.20 59.82
CA MET A 574 -6.91 -1.21 59.48
C MET A 574 -7.79 -1.71 58.33
N LEU A 575 -9.09 -1.84 58.58
CA LEU A 575 -10.12 -2.04 57.57
C LEU A 575 -10.97 -0.77 57.47
N GLN A 576 -10.70 0.05 56.47
CA GLN A 576 -11.45 1.29 56.25
C GLN A 576 -12.28 1.17 54.98
N THR A 577 -13.62 1.27 55.13
CA THR A 577 -14.59 1.30 54.03
C THR A 577 -15.31 2.64 54.07
N VAL A 578 -15.12 3.47 53.04
CA VAL A 578 -15.81 4.76 52.90
C VAL A 578 -16.84 4.62 51.79
N SER A 579 -18.12 4.77 52.12
CA SER A 579 -19.25 4.57 51.18
C SER A 579 -20.07 5.83 50.90
N GLU A 580 -19.90 6.94 51.64
CA GLU A 580 -20.59 8.22 51.34
C GLU A 580 -19.68 9.48 51.43
N LEU A 581 -19.01 9.80 52.55
CA LEU A 581 -18.05 10.93 52.60
C LEU A 581 -16.90 10.69 53.60
N PHE A 582 -15.66 11.06 53.23
CA PHE A 582 -14.49 11.10 54.12
C PHE A 582 -13.81 12.48 53.98
N HIS A 583 -13.49 13.14 55.10
CA HIS A 583 -12.89 14.47 55.08
C HIS A 583 -11.69 14.58 56.03
N ALA A 584 -10.51 14.90 55.49
CA ALA A 584 -9.30 15.19 56.25
C ALA A 584 -8.51 16.30 55.54
N GLN A 585 -8.10 17.34 56.28
CA GLN A 585 -7.23 18.41 55.77
C GLN A 585 -6.01 18.57 56.68
N ALA A 586 -4.83 18.63 56.05
CA ALA A 586 -3.55 18.49 56.71
C ALA A 586 -2.85 19.84 56.99
N ALA A 587 -2.58 20.04 58.29
CA ALA A 587 -1.50 20.75 58.99
C ALA A 587 -1.71 20.58 60.52
N LYS A 588 -2.78 19.87 60.91
CA LYS A 588 -2.71 18.77 61.87
C LYS A 588 -3.60 17.62 61.37
N THR A 589 -3.06 16.40 61.25
CA THR A 589 -3.83 15.19 60.97
C THR A 589 -3.49 14.16 62.05
N ILE A 590 -4.49 13.60 62.75
CA ILE A 590 -4.25 12.43 63.60
C ILE A 590 -5.27 11.35 63.24
N ILE A 591 -4.76 10.30 62.61
CA ILE A 591 -5.36 8.97 62.56
C ILE A 591 -4.80 8.27 63.81
N ASN A 592 -5.60 7.80 64.77
CA ASN A 592 -5.21 6.52 65.37
C ASN A 592 -6.32 5.73 66.05
N THR A 593 -6.02 4.44 66.08
CA THR A 593 -6.85 3.28 66.40
C THR A 593 -7.12 3.09 67.90
N GLU A 594 -8.06 2.18 68.17
CA GLU A 594 -8.52 1.53 69.42
C GLU A 594 -8.67 2.27 70.77
N ASN A 595 -7.98 3.38 71.10
CA ASN A 595 -8.06 3.99 72.45
C ASN A 595 -8.39 5.51 72.57
N GLU A 596 -7.99 6.40 71.65
CA GLU A 596 -8.22 7.86 71.80
C GLU A 596 -8.49 8.57 70.47
N LEU A 597 -9.43 9.52 70.45
CA LEU A 597 -9.66 10.46 69.34
C LEU A 597 -9.24 11.89 69.77
N PHE A 598 -8.20 12.46 69.14
CA PHE A 598 -7.66 13.77 69.49
C PHE A 598 -7.93 14.84 68.40
N ILE A 599 -8.66 15.91 68.73
CA ILE A 599 -9.03 17.01 67.81
C ILE A 599 -8.39 18.33 68.30
N GLN A 600 -7.55 18.98 67.48
CA GLN A 600 -6.94 20.28 67.80
C GLN A 600 -6.95 21.22 66.59
N ALA A 601 -7.49 22.43 66.77
CA ALA A 601 -7.57 23.48 65.76
C ALA A 601 -7.56 24.89 66.40
N LYS A 602 -7.34 25.96 65.61
CA LYS A 602 -7.47 27.36 66.06
C LYS A 602 -8.92 27.74 66.40
N GLU A 603 -9.86 27.16 65.67
CA GLU A 603 -11.31 27.22 65.89
C GLU A 603 -11.88 25.84 65.52
N ALA A 604 -12.77 25.30 66.35
CA ALA A 604 -13.41 24.00 66.12
C ALA A 604 -14.92 24.14 66.31
N ASN A 605 -15.69 23.99 65.23
CA ASN A 605 -17.15 24.14 65.22
C ASN A 605 -17.83 22.78 65.10
N VAL A 606 -18.70 22.43 66.06
CA VAL A 606 -19.49 21.19 66.06
C VAL A 606 -20.97 21.56 66.13
N ALA A 607 -21.71 21.39 65.02
CA ALA A 607 -23.11 21.78 64.91
C ALA A 607 -24.03 20.57 64.75
N GLY A 608 -24.88 20.31 65.75
CA GLY A 608 -26.00 19.37 65.64
C GLY A 608 -27.28 20.15 65.32
N THR A 609 -27.79 20.06 64.10
CA THR A 609 -28.97 20.83 63.64
C THR A 609 -30.30 20.39 64.27
N GLN A 610 -30.31 19.26 64.98
CA GLN A 610 -31.48 18.77 65.74
C GLN A 610 -31.13 18.39 67.19
N LYS A 611 -29.99 17.73 67.43
CA LYS A 611 -29.47 17.42 68.77
C LYS A 611 -27.96 17.18 68.68
N LEU A 612 -27.18 17.74 69.60
CA LEU A 612 -25.78 17.38 69.83
C LEU A 612 -25.72 16.51 71.10
N PHE A 613 -25.17 15.31 71.02
CA PHE A 613 -25.09 14.36 72.15
C PHE A 613 -23.63 14.00 72.40
N MET A 614 -23.11 14.39 73.58
CA MET A 614 -21.74 14.08 74.02
C MET A 614 -21.85 13.14 75.24
N HIS A 615 -21.29 11.93 75.13
CA HIS A 615 -21.36 10.87 76.14
C HIS A 615 -19.97 10.35 76.48
N SER A 616 -19.72 10.07 77.76
CA SER A 616 -18.51 9.44 78.28
C SER A 616 -18.91 8.45 79.37
N ASP A 617 -18.30 7.26 79.41
CA ASP A 617 -18.61 6.22 80.40
C ASP A 617 -18.01 6.52 81.79
N GLN A 618 -17.09 7.50 81.88
CA GLN A 618 -16.53 7.99 83.15
C GLN A 618 -16.81 9.48 83.35
N ASN A 619 -16.04 10.38 82.71
CA ASN A 619 -16.17 11.84 82.85
C ASN A 619 -16.20 12.55 81.50
N THR A 620 -16.98 13.64 81.40
CA THR A 620 -16.89 14.64 80.32
C THR A 620 -16.44 15.97 80.93
N ILE A 621 -15.29 16.51 80.50
CA ILE A 621 -14.70 17.74 81.05
C ILE A 621 -14.72 18.83 79.97
N VAL A 622 -15.31 20.00 80.29
CA VAL A 622 -15.26 21.21 79.44
C VAL A 622 -14.54 22.30 80.23
N ASN A 623 -13.37 22.74 79.76
CA ASN A 623 -12.52 23.70 80.45
C ASN A 623 -12.22 24.91 79.54
N SER A 624 -12.41 26.12 80.05
CA SER A 624 -12.15 27.40 79.34
C SER A 624 -11.39 28.34 80.25
N LYS A 625 -10.41 29.08 79.70
CA LYS A 625 -9.71 30.16 80.41
C LYS A 625 -10.49 31.50 80.42
N GLY A 626 -11.59 31.58 79.66
CA GLY A 626 -12.44 32.76 79.53
C GLY A 626 -13.89 32.46 79.94
N VAL A 627 -14.82 32.53 79.00
CA VAL A 627 -16.26 32.30 79.21
C VAL A 627 -16.71 30.97 78.58
N VAL A 628 -17.71 30.33 79.17
CA VAL A 628 -18.50 29.23 78.58
C VAL A 628 -19.97 29.65 78.58
N ASP A 629 -20.54 29.90 77.39
CA ASP A 629 -21.93 30.33 77.23
C ASP A 629 -22.85 29.18 76.80
N MET A 630 -24.04 29.09 77.40
CA MET A 630 -25.05 28.08 77.09
C MET A 630 -26.43 28.72 77.01
N HIS A 631 -26.99 28.83 75.80
CA HIS A 631 -28.25 29.55 75.56
C HIS A 631 -29.36 28.63 75.02
N GLY A 632 -30.42 28.44 75.80
CA GLY A 632 -31.66 27.78 75.38
C GLY A 632 -32.78 28.79 75.20
N LYS A 633 -33.47 28.80 74.04
CA LYS A 633 -34.57 29.74 73.74
C LYS A 633 -35.74 29.68 74.75
N GLN A 634 -35.88 28.57 75.48
CA GLN A 634 -36.89 28.37 76.53
C GLN A 634 -36.26 28.07 77.91
N GLY A 635 -34.99 28.42 78.12
CA GLY A 635 -34.22 28.08 79.31
C GLY A 635 -33.47 26.74 79.20
N ASN A 636 -32.48 26.53 80.07
CA ASN A 636 -31.68 25.31 80.13
C ASN A 636 -32.15 24.44 81.29
N ASN A 637 -32.49 23.16 81.04
CA ASN A 637 -32.86 22.19 82.08
C ASN A 637 -31.73 21.17 82.30
N GLN A 638 -31.39 20.87 83.56
CA GLN A 638 -30.39 19.85 83.92
C GLN A 638 -31.04 18.64 84.59
N THR A 639 -30.55 17.44 84.28
CA THR A 639 -31.02 16.16 84.83
C THR A 639 -29.84 15.25 85.15
N ASN A 640 -29.92 14.55 86.27
CA ASN A 640 -28.90 13.61 86.76
C ASN A 640 -29.17 12.14 86.36
N LYS A 641 -30.14 11.88 85.47
CA LYS A 641 -30.44 10.53 84.95
C LYS A 641 -29.78 10.32 83.59
N ALA A 642 -28.77 9.44 83.53
CA ALA A 642 -28.13 9.03 82.28
C ALA A 642 -29.14 8.34 81.33
N GLN A 643 -29.11 8.69 80.03
CA GLN A 643 -29.88 7.98 79.00
C GLN A 643 -29.09 6.74 78.55
N PRO A 644 -29.68 5.53 78.52
CA PRO A 644 -28.96 4.32 78.12
C PRO A 644 -28.57 4.35 76.63
N TYR A 645 -27.29 4.04 76.36
CA TYR A 645 -26.72 3.91 75.03
C TYR A 645 -26.80 2.44 74.56
N LYS A 646 -27.44 2.21 73.40
CA LYS A 646 -27.59 0.88 72.79
C LYS A 646 -26.83 0.86 71.46
N LYS A 647 -25.74 0.09 71.39
CA LYS A 647 -25.06 -0.24 70.12
C LYS A 647 -26.01 -1.06 69.26
N ILE A 648 -26.32 -0.58 68.05
CA ILE A 648 -27.13 -1.30 67.05
C ILE A 648 -26.29 -1.47 65.79
N PRO A 649 -26.06 -2.70 65.30
CA PRO A 649 -25.62 -2.93 63.93
C PRO A 649 -26.74 -2.49 62.99
N ILE A 650 -26.41 -1.71 61.98
CA ILE A 650 -27.38 -1.13 61.03
C ILE A 650 -28.02 -2.26 60.21
N TYR A 651 -29.25 -2.64 60.57
CA TYR A 651 -30.18 -3.42 59.76
C TYR A 651 -31.36 -2.53 59.35
N MET A 652 -31.72 -2.53 58.07
CA MET A 652 -32.91 -1.86 57.54
C MET A 652 -34.19 -2.59 57.95
N ASP A 653 -35.21 -1.81 58.29
CA ASP A 653 -36.44 -2.22 58.94
C ASP A 653 -37.49 -2.80 57.96
N GLY A 654 -38.12 -3.92 58.31
CA GLY A 654 -39.10 -4.65 57.48
C GLY A 654 -40.58 -4.45 57.88
N ARG A 655 -40.91 -3.37 58.60
CA ARG A 655 -42.28 -3.03 59.03
C ARG A 655 -43.22 -2.64 57.86
N CYS A 656 -42.71 -1.97 56.84
CA CYS A 656 -43.43 -1.66 55.60
C CYS A 656 -42.55 -1.95 54.39
N TYR A 657 -43.13 -2.53 53.35
CA TYR A 657 -42.49 -2.77 52.06
C TYR A 657 -43.36 -2.23 50.93
N VAL A 658 -42.77 -1.44 50.04
CA VAL A 658 -43.46 -0.86 48.90
C VAL A 658 -42.69 -1.16 47.62
N SER A 659 -43.37 -1.79 46.66
CA SER A 659 -42.82 -2.12 45.35
C SER A 659 -43.55 -1.39 44.24
N PHE A 660 -42.79 -1.02 43.21
CA PHE A 660 -43.27 -0.39 41.99
C PHE A 660 -43.19 -1.39 40.85
N ARG A 661 -44.28 -1.52 40.09
CA ARG A 661 -44.39 -2.37 38.90
C ARG A 661 -45.20 -1.67 37.81
N PRO A 662 -45.03 -2.05 36.52
CA PRO A 662 -45.93 -1.56 35.48
C PRO A 662 -47.36 -2.06 35.73
N GLN A 663 -48.33 -1.43 35.08
CA GLN A 663 -49.69 -1.96 35.06
C GLN A 663 -49.75 -3.26 34.24
N SER A 664 -50.72 -4.13 34.51
CA SER A 664 -50.88 -5.39 33.80
C SER A 664 -51.25 -5.23 32.31
N ASN A 665 -51.70 -4.04 31.91
CA ASN A 665 -51.98 -3.65 30.53
C ASN A 665 -50.88 -2.76 29.93
N TRP A 666 -49.75 -2.57 30.63
CA TRP A 666 -48.61 -1.84 30.10
C TRP A 666 -48.06 -2.55 28.88
N SER A 667 -47.88 -1.79 27.80
CA SER A 667 -47.34 -2.29 26.55
C SER A 667 -46.20 -1.37 26.11
N GLY A 668 -45.28 -1.03 27.02
CA GLY A 668 -44.05 -0.31 26.67
C GLY A 668 -44.22 1.16 26.33
N GLU A 669 -45.24 1.84 26.86
CA GLU A 669 -45.50 3.28 26.62
C GLU A 669 -44.51 4.24 27.31
N TYR A 670 -43.62 3.69 28.14
CA TYR A 670 -42.50 4.31 28.83
C TYR A 670 -41.45 3.21 29.10
N GLY A 671 -40.18 3.57 29.34
CA GLY A 671 -39.17 2.57 29.69
C GLY A 671 -39.28 2.17 31.16
N PHE A 672 -39.27 0.88 31.46
CA PHE A 672 -39.32 0.38 32.83
C PHE A 672 -38.60 -0.97 32.91
N ASP A 673 -37.75 -1.19 33.90
CA ASP A 673 -37.03 -2.46 34.05
C ASP A 673 -37.01 -2.92 35.51
N TRP A 674 -37.27 -4.20 35.74
CA TRP A 674 -37.35 -4.80 37.06
C TRP A 674 -36.85 -6.24 37.04
N MET A 675 -36.43 -6.73 38.22
CA MET A 675 -36.10 -8.14 38.38
C MET A 675 -37.35 -9.01 38.23
N ARG A 676 -37.33 -10.00 37.33
CA ARG A 676 -38.46 -10.90 37.06
C ARG A 676 -38.59 -11.90 38.21
N MET A 677 -39.60 -11.71 39.05
CA MET A 677 -39.83 -12.50 40.26
C MET A 677 -41.14 -13.28 40.21
N GLY A 678 -41.89 -13.17 39.11
CA GLY A 678 -43.22 -13.74 38.96
C GLY A 678 -44.31 -12.97 39.71
N ASP A 679 -44.17 -11.64 39.83
CA ASP A 679 -45.02 -10.80 40.70
C ASP A 679 -45.88 -9.76 39.97
N THR A 680 -45.76 -9.64 38.64
CA THR A 680 -46.46 -8.58 37.87
C THR A 680 -47.68 -9.02 37.07
N SER A 681 -48.00 -10.32 36.99
CA SER A 681 -49.04 -10.86 36.09
C SER A 681 -48.84 -10.49 34.61
N LEU A 682 -47.74 -9.82 34.25
CA LEU A 682 -47.36 -9.55 32.88
C LEU A 682 -46.83 -10.84 32.24
N PRO A 683 -47.13 -11.09 30.96
CA PRO A 683 -46.51 -12.18 30.21
C PRO A 683 -44.97 -12.09 30.29
N GLY A 684 -44.28 -13.22 30.44
CA GLY A 684 -42.81 -13.26 30.59
C GLY A 684 -42.30 -13.19 32.05
N ASP A 685 -43.07 -12.59 32.97
CA ASP A 685 -42.74 -12.57 34.41
C ASP A 685 -43.46 -13.71 35.16
N THR A 686 -42.89 -14.92 35.07
CA THR A 686 -43.41 -16.12 35.78
C THR A 686 -42.44 -16.61 36.85
N LYS A 687 -42.95 -17.27 37.90
CA LYS A 687 -42.10 -17.93 38.92
C LYS A 687 -41.15 -18.98 38.33
N ALA A 688 -41.54 -19.61 37.22
CA ALA A 688 -40.71 -20.58 36.49
C ALA A 688 -39.57 -19.92 35.71
N ASN A 689 -39.77 -18.69 35.22
CA ASN A 689 -38.74 -17.87 34.56
C ASN A 689 -37.83 -17.16 35.58
N GLY A 690 -38.33 -16.88 36.78
CA GLY A 690 -37.63 -16.11 37.82
C GLY A 690 -36.40 -16.79 38.46
N TYR A 691 -36.09 -18.05 38.12
CA TYR A 691 -35.01 -18.81 38.76
C TYR A 691 -34.27 -19.82 37.86
N LYS A 692 -34.49 -19.80 36.54
CA LYS A 692 -33.82 -20.72 35.57
C LYS A 692 -32.77 -20.00 34.71
N PHE A 693 -31.78 -19.43 35.37
CA PHE A 693 -30.53 -19.05 34.74
C PHE A 693 -29.46 -20.10 35.09
N ILE A 694 -28.43 -20.24 34.25
CA ILE A 694 -27.16 -20.83 34.74
C ILE A 694 -26.74 -19.96 35.95
N SER A 695 -26.48 -20.56 37.12
CA SER A 695 -26.38 -19.85 38.39
C SER A 695 -25.41 -18.67 38.38
N SER A 696 -24.38 -18.71 37.53
CA SER A 696 -23.44 -17.62 37.26
C SER A 696 -24.10 -16.37 36.64
N ASN A 697 -24.96 -16.54 35.62
CA ASN A 697 -25.59 -15.43 34.90
C ASN A 697 -26.66 -14.71 35.72
N TYR A 698 -27.37 -15.41 36.61
CA TYR A 698 -28.34 -14.77 37.52
C TYR A 698 -27.68 -13.90 38.58
N ASN A 699 -26.58 -14.38 39.16
CA ASN A 699 -25.84 -13.58 40.14
C ASN A 699 -25.24 -12.33 39.49
N LYS A 700 -24.82 -12.43 38.22
CA LYS A 700 -24.42 -11.29 37.37
C LYS A 700 -25.58 -10.33 37.07
N LEU A 701 -26.79 -10.84 36.82
CA LEU A 701 -27.97 -9.98 36.61
C LEU A 701 -28.39 -9.25 37.90
N LYS A 702 -28.30 -9.90 39.06
CA LYS A 702 -28.60 -9.26 40.37
C LYS A 702 -27.72 -8.04 40.64
N THR A 703 -26.47 -8.03 40.17
CA THR A 703 -25.58 -6.89 40.36
C THR A 703 -25.95 -5.69 39.48
N ALA A 704 -26.75 -5.87 38.43
CA ALA A 704 -27.24 -4.78 37.58
C ALA A 704 -28.38 -3.96 38.24
N TYR A 705 -28.93 -4.43 39.36
CA TYR A 705 -29.99 -3.76 40.11
C TYR A 705 -29.50 -3.30 41.47
N GLN A 706 -29.91 -2.10 41.91
CA GLN A 706 -29.69 -1.70 43.29
C GLN A 706 -30.50 -2.63 44.22
N GLN A 707 -29.80 -3.35 45.09
CA GLN A 707 -30.38 -4.31 46.03
C GLN A 707 -30.62 -3.66 47.39
N ARG A 708 -31.79 -3.92 47.97
CA ARG A 708 -32.14 -3.55 49.34
C ARG A 708 -32.70 -4.77 50.05
N THR A 709 -32.18 -5.07 51.23
CA THR A 709 -32.56 -6.26 51.97
C THR A 709 -33.60 -5.90 53.03
N PHE A 710 -34.73 -6.57 53.01
CA PHE A 710 -35.81 -6.43 53.97
C PHE A 710 -35.98 -7.73 54.76
N THR A 711 -36.29 -7.63 56.05
CA THR A 711 -36.54 -8.80 56.90
C THR A 711 -37.92 -8.71 57.53
N ARG A 712 -38.78 -9.70 57.28
CA ARG A 712 -40.12 -9.82 57.88
C ARG A 712 -40.33 -11.19 58.51
N LYS A 713 -41.47 -11.41 59.18
CA LYS A 713 -41.86 -12.76 59.63
C LYS A 713 -42.74 -13.44 58.58
N ASP A 714 -42.54 -14.74 58.34
CA ASP A 714 -43.44 -15.55 57.52
C ASP A 714 -44.70 -15.96 58.30
N SER A 715 -45.62 -16.67 57.64
CA SER A 715 -46.88 -17.18 58.25
C SER A 715 -46.66 -18.16 59.41
N ARG A 716 -45.43 -18.61 59.66
CA ARG A 716 -45.04 -19.48 60.80
C ARG A 716 -44.23 -18.71 61.85
N GLY A 717 -44.13 -17.38 61.74
CA GLY A 717 -43.42 -16.52 62.69
C GLY A 717 -41.89 -16.48 62.51
N ARG A 718 -41.34 -17.14 61.48
CA ARG A 718 -39.89 -17.20 61.23
C ARG A 718 -39.43 -15.93 60.52
N ARG A 719 -38.29 -15.36 60.93
CA ARG A 719 -37.68 -14.23 60.21
C ARG A 719 -37.22 -14.71 58.84
N ILE A 720 -37.82 -14.16 57.80
CA ILE A 720 -37.44 -14.33 56.40
C ILE A 720 -36.84 -13.02 55.88
N THR A 721 -35.73 -13.15 55.17
CA THR A 721 -35.06 -12.03 54.52
C THR A 721 -35.28 -12.13 53.02
N PHE A 722 -35.70 -11.03 52.40
CA PHE A 722 -35.88 -10.95 50.95
C PHE A 722 -35.24 -9.68 50.40
N THR A 723 -34.78 -9.77 49.16
CA THR A 723 -34.14 -8.66 48.47
C THR A 723 -35.15 -7.96 47.59
N TYR A 724 -35.33 -6.67 47.84
CA TYR A 724 -35.95 -5.75 46.92
C TYR A 724 -34.93 -5.27 45.90
N PHE A 725 -35.19 -5.57 44.64
CA PHE A 725 -34.45 -5.02 43.51
C PHE A 725 -35.16 -3.74 43.08
N VAL A 726 -34.49 -2.60 43.29
CA VAL A 726 -35.01 -1.28 42.95
C VAL A 726 -35.20 -1.21 41.43
N PRO A 727 -36.43 -0.99 40.92
CA PRO A 727 -36.69 -0.93 39.49
C PRO A 727 -36.18 0.38 38.88
N TRP A 728 -36.00 0.38 37.56
CA TRP A 728 -35.65 1.55 36.75
C TRP A 728 -36.87 2.09 36.02
N LEU A 729 -36.95 3.40 35.89
CA LEU A 729 -37.97 4.12 35.13
C LEU A 729 -37.31 5.11 34.18
N THR A 730 -37.68 5.08 32.91
CA THR A 730 -37.16 6.00 31.89
C THR A 730 -38.31 6.82 31.31
N LEU A 731 -38.23 8.14 31.49
CA LEU A 731 -39.23 9.11 31.04
C LEU A 731 -38.56 10.27 30.32
N TYR A 732 -39.24 10.81 29.32
CA TYR A 732 -38.88 12.10 28.70
C TYR A 732 -39.50 13.26 29.49
N PRO A 733 -38.84 14.42 29.56
CA PRO A 733 -39.38 15.58 30.24
C PRO A 733 -40.40 16.31 29.38
N LYS A 734 -41.64 16.32 29.86
CA LYS A 734 -42.84 16.83 29.19
C LYS A 734 -42.71 18.25 28.64
N ASN A 735 -41.97 19.13 29.32
CA ASN A 735 -41.86 20.53 28.92
C ASN A 735 -40.74 20.79 27.88
N GLU A 736 -39.96 19.76 27.53
CA GLU A 736 -38.81 19.89 26.61
C GLU A 736 -38.91 18.91 25.42
N VAL A 737 -40.09 18.35 25.19
CA VAL A 737 -40.40 17.53 24.02
C VAL A 737 -41.63 18.11 23.31
N PRO A 738 -41.80 17.86 22.00
CA PRO A 738 -42.94 18.37 21.24
C PRO A 738 -44.29 18.04 21.90
N LYS A 739 -45.27 18.94 21.76
CA LYS A 739 -46.62 18.72 22.28
C LYS A 739 -47.21 17.43 21.69
N GLY A 740 -47.69 16.53 22.56
CA GLY A 740 -48.20 15.22 22.16
C GLY A 740 -47.16 14.08 22.14
N PHE A 741 -45.90 14.36 22.53
CA PHE A 741 -44.88 13.32 22.67
C PHE A 741 -45.23 12.31 23.77
N THR A 742 -45.21 11.03 23.41
CA THR A 742 -45.49 9.89 24.31
C THR A 742 -44.21 9.52 25.10
N HIS A 743 -44.32 8.82 26.24
CA HIS A 743 -43.20 8.47 27.15
C HIS A 743 -42.78 9.56 28.15
N THR A 744 -43.65 10.51 28.47
CA THR A 744 -43.40 11.57 29.48
C THR A 744 -44.07 11.30 30.83
N LEU A 745 -44.97 10.30 30.88
CA LEU A 745 -45.75 9.90 32.04
C LEU A 745 -45.74 8.38 32.17
N ALA A 746 -45.49 7.88 33.39
CA ALA A 746 -45.65 6.47 33.75
C ALA A 746 -46.81 6.27 34.71
N LYS A 747 -47.62 5.24 34.46
CA LYS A 747 -48.68 4.77 35.37
C LYS A 747 -48.21 3.46 35.98
N LEU A 748 -47.91 3.47 37.28
CA LEU A 748 -47.34 2.32 37.98
C LEU A 748 -48.34 1.71 38.95
N ASN A 749 -48.35 0.38 39.02
CA ASN A 749 -48.92 -0.35 40.13
C ASN A 749 -47.94 -0.29 41.32
N VAL A 750 -48.43 0.19 42.45
CA VAL A 750 -47.71 0.27 43.71
C VAL A 750 -48.31 -0.76 44.65
N THR A 751 -47.54 -1.79 44.99
CA THR A 751 -47.93 -2.80 45.99
C THR A 751 -47.33 -2.41 47.33
N VAL A 752 -48.17 -2.37 48.36
CA VAL A 752 -47.84 -1.86 49.69
C VAL A 752 -48.14 -2.98 50.68
N ASP A 753 -47.09 -3.56 51.25
CA ASP A 753 -47.15 -4.66 52.20
C ASP A 753 -46.80 -4.13 53.60
N ILE A 754 -47.80 -4.12 54.48
CA ILE A 754 -47.74 -3.48 55.79
C ILE A 754 -47.83 -4.56 56.86
N GLU A 755 -46.74 -4.76 57.60
CA GLU A 755 -46.71 -5.68 58.75
C GLU A 755 -47.08 -4.95 60.06
N VAL A 756 -46.66 -3.68 60.16
CA VAL A 756 -47.00 -2.75 61.24
C VAL A 756 -47.59 -1.50 60.61
N GLU A 757 -48.72 -1.00 61.13
CA GLU A 757 -49.43 0.15 60.57
C GLU A 757 -48.63 1.45 60.76
N PRO A 758 -48.21 2.14 59.68
CA PRO A 758 -47.63 3.46 59.79
C PRO A 758 -48.74 4.52 59.96
N ILE A 759 -48.37 5.67 60.53
CA ILE A 759 -49.20 6.88 60.52
C ILE A 759 -49.53 7.27 59.08
N ARG A 760 -48.51 7.23 58.20
CA ARG A 760 -48.63 7.55 56.78
C ARG A 760 -47.44 7.00 55.98
N LEU A 761 -47.64 6.86 54.67
CA LEU A 761 -46.59 6.56 53.69
C LEU A 761 -46.39 7.81 52.81
N GLU A 762 -45.29 8.52 53.01
CA GLU A 762 -44.95 9.75 52.29
C GLU A 762 -44.17 9.46 51.01
N LEU A 763 -44.45 10.19 49.93
CA LEU A 763 -43.65 10.16 48.71
C LEU A 763 -42.60 11.29 48.73
N GLU A 764 -41.32 10.93 48.67
CA GLU A 764 -40.20 11.86 48.61
C GLU A 764 -39.56 11.83 47.22
N TYR A 765 -39.53 13.00 46.56
CA TYR A 765 -38.99 13.19 45.21
C TYR A 765 -38.70 14.67 44.94
N ASP A 766 -37.90 14.96 43.90
CA ASP A 766 -37.65 16.33 43.46
C ASP A 766 -38.87 16.89 42.69
N LYS A 767 -39.61 17.79 43.34
CA LYS A 767 -40.81 18.44 42.79
C LYS A 767 -40.51 19.40 41.63
N THR A 768 -39.25 19.78 41.42
CA THR A 768 -38.83 20.59 40.26
C THR A 768 -38.65 19.75 39.00
N LEU A 769 -38.44 18.44 39.15
CA LEU A 769 -38.21 17.49 38.06
C LEU A 769 -39.42 16.62 37.76
N PHE A 770 -40.25 16.32 38.76
CA PHE A 770 -41.41 15.43 38.62
C PHE A 770 -42.70 16.01 39.19
N THR A 771 -43.82 15.53 38.65
CA THR A 771 -45.15 15.70 39.24
C THR A 771 -45.79 14.33 39.45
N LEU A 772 -46.17 14.05 40.69
CA LEU A 772 -46.89 12.84 41.08
C LEU A 772 -48.35 13.20 41.41
N ASP A 773 -49.29 12.34 41.02
CA ASP A 773 -50.73 12.54 41.27
C ASP A 773 -51.14 12.30 42.73
N LYS A 774 -50.21 11.76 43.55
CA LYS A 774 -50.40 11.49 44.98
C LYS A 774 -49.24 12.06 45.79
N GLN A 775 -49.55 12.62 46.96
CA GLN A 775 -48.54 13.06 47.94
C GLN A 775 -48.27 11.97 49.00
N ASN A 776 -49.27 11.14 49.30
CA ASN A 776 -49.17 10.01 50.23
C ASN A 776 -49.77 8.74 49.59
N ILE A 777 -49.30 7.57 50.02
CA ILE A 777 -49.83 6.27 49.62
C ILE A 777 -50.83 5.78 50.69
N THR A 778 -52.02 5.38 50.25
CA THR A 778 -53.11 4.87 51.09
C THR A 778 -53.72 3.60 50.48
N PRO A 779 -54.27 2.67 51.29
CA PRO A 779 -54.42 2.70 52.75
C PRO A 779 -53.13 2.32 53.52
N VAL A 780 -53.13 2.58 54.83
CA VAL A 780 -51.99 2.32 55.75
C VAL A 780 -52.28 1.24 56.79
N THR A 781 -53.37 0.50 56.61
CA THR A 781 -53.77 -0.60 57.51
C THR A 781 -52.91 -1.85 57.25
N LYS A 782 -52.84 -2.76 58.24
CA LYS A 782 -52.06 -4.00 58.10
C LYS A 782 -52.58 -4.84 56.93
N GLY A 783 -51.66 -5.38 56.11
CA GLY A 783 -51.97 -6.22 54.96
C GLY A 783 -51.32 -5.77 53.66
N ILE A 784 -51.65 -6.47 52.57
CA ILE A 784 -51.17 -6.16 51.21
C ILE A 784 -52.22 -5.34 50.48
N HIS A 785 -51.85 -4.13 50.09
CA HIS A 785 -52.69 -3.20 49.33
C HIS A 785 -52.09 -2.93 47.95
N LYS A 786 -52.94 -2.64 46.97
CA LYS A 786 -52.52 -2.21 45.64
C LYS A 786 -53.11 -0.84 45.35
N THR A 787 -52.30 0.07 44.81
CA THR A 787 -52.73 1.38 44.36
C THR A 787 -52.01 1.76 43.06
N ILE A 788 -52.48 2.81 42.39
CA ILE A 788 -51.86 3.32 41.15
C ILE A 788 -51.14 4.63 41.46
N LEU A 789 -49.95 4.84 40.92
CA LEU A 789 -49.22 6.10 41.00
C LEU A 789 -48.87 6.58 39.59
N ASN A 790 -49.23 7.82 39.26
CA ASN A 790 -48.86 8.47 38.01
C ASN A 790 -47.64 9.38 38.25
N ILE A 791 -46.54 9.12 37.54
CA ILE A 791 -45.30 9.90 37.61
C ILE A 791 -45.12 10.60 36.27
N THR A 792 -45.10 11.93 36.27
CA THR A 792 -44.78 12.76 35.09
C THR A 792 -43.42 13.38 35.26
N CYS A 793 -42.52 13.22 34.29
CA CYS A 793 -41.27 13.98 34.24
C CYS A 793 -41.54 15.34 33.57
N ILE A 794 -41.26 16.45 34.26
CA ILE A 794 -41.54 17.80 33.75
C ILE A 794 -40.30 18.52 33.23
N LYS A 795 -39.10 18.18 33.73
CA LYS A 795 -37.82 18.81 33.33
C LYS A 795 -36.70 17.78 33.25
N SER A 796 -35.71 18.01 32.37
CA SER A 796 -34.56 17.12 32.22
C SER A 796 -33.59 17.18 33.39
N PHE A 797 -32.83 16.09 33.57
CA PHE A 797 -31.77 15.96 34.58
C PHE A 797 -30.65 15.02 34.11
N ASP A 798 -29.42 15.23 34.58
CA ASP A 798 -28.19 14.54 34.15
C ASP A 798 -27.70 13.44 35.11
N LYS A 799 -28.35 13.29 36.27
CA LYS A 799 -28.03 12.25 37.25
C LYS A 799 -29.27 11.49 37.66
N TYR A 800 -29.12 10.19 37.96
CA TYR A 800 -30.23 9.35 38.40
C TYR A 800 -30.99 10.01 39.55
N GLN A 801 -32.32 9.99 39.46
CA GLN A 801 -33.19 10.55 40.48
C GLN A 801 -33.91 9.44 41.23
N ASP A 802 -34.11 9.64 42.53
CA ASP A 802 -34.84 8.72 43.38
C ASP A 802 -36.27 9.20 43.57
N ILE A 803 -37.25 8.29 43.45
CA ILE A 803 -38.59 8.47 44.02
C ILE A 803 -38.74 7.44 45.14
N LYS A 804 -38.84 7.91 46.38
CA LYS A 804 -38.85 7.08 47.58
C LYS A 804 -40.21 7.09 48.25
N VAL A 805 -40.55 5.98 48.90
CA VAL A 805 -41.68 5.88 49.82
C VAL A 805 -41.14 5.73 51.21
N ILE A 806 -41.49 6.67 52.07
CA ILE A 806 -41.06 6.71 53.47
C ILE A 806 -42.26 6.36 54.35
N SER A 807 -42.16 5.23 55.07
CA SER A 807 -43.10 4.89 56.14
C SER A 807 -42.79 5.72 57.38
N VAL A 808 -43.83 6.31 57.96
CA VAL A 808 -43.74 7.12 59.19
C VAL A 808 -44.52 6.42 60.29
N PHE A 809 -43.84 5.99 61.36
CA PHE A 809 -44.42 5.37 62.55
C PHE A 809 -44.36 6.32 63.74
N LYS A 810 -45.04 5.99 64.84
CA LYS A 810 -44.72 6.58 66.15
C LYS A 810 -43.79 5.65 66.91
N ASN A 811 -42.64 6.17 67.35
CA ASN A 811 -41.79 5.44 68.27
C ASN A 811 -42.44 5.35 69.66
N ALA A 812 -41.81 4.62 70.60
CA ALA A 812 -42.33 4.42 71.96
C ALA A 812 -42.53 5.73 72.78
N LYS A 813 -42.04 6.89 72.30
CA LYS A 813 -42.23 8.21 72.91
C LYS A 813 -43.29 9.07 72.20
N GLY A 814 -43.93 8.54 71.15
CA GLY A 814 -44.95 9.25 70.37
C GLY A 814 -44.43 10.15 69.25
N GLU A 815 -43.11 10.17 69.01
CA GLU A 815 -42.46 10.95 67.93
C GLU A 815 -42.43 10.18 66.62
N GLU A 816 -42.37 10.91 65.49
CA GLU A 816 -42.34 10.30 64.16
C GLU A 816 -41.01 9.60 63.85
N GLU A 817 -41.09 8.32 63.53
CA GLU A 817 -39.98 7.47 63.10
C GLU A 817 -40.13 7.18 61.61
N LYS A 818 -39.17 7.63 60.79
CA LYS A 818 -39.18 7.45 59.33
C LYS A 818 -38.31 6.26 58.92
N ALA A 819 -38.83 5.40 58.04
CA ALA A 819 -38.09 4.30 57.44
C ALA A 819 -38.36 4.22 55.93
N LEU A 820 -37.35 3.84 55.14
CA LEU A 820 -37.50 3.63 53.70
C LEU A 820 -38.31 2.36 53.43
N ALA A 821 -39.54 2.52 52.92
CA ALA A 821 -40.42 1.42 52.59
C ALA A 821 -40.29 0.96 51.13
N GLY A 822 -39.98 1.87 50.20
CA GLY A 822 -39.83 1.56 48.78
C GLY A 822 -39.03 2.62 48.02
N LYS A 823 -38.48 2.25 46.87
CA LYS A 823 -37.68 3.16 46.03
C LYS A 823 -37.77 2.76 44.56
N ILE A 824 -37.88 3.72 43.66
CA ILE A 824 -37.66 3.54 42.21
C ILE A 824 -36.59 4.54 41.73
N LEU A 825 -35.77 4.12 40.78
CA LEU A 825 -34.73 4.94 40.15
C LEU A 825 -35.21 5.46 38.80
N VAL A 826 -35.09 6.77 38.57
CA VAL A 826 -35.41 7.40 37.28
C VAL A 826 -34.13 7.71 36.51
N THR A 827 -34.03 7.22 35.28
CA THR A 827 -32.86 7.33 34.40
C THR A 827 -32.61 8.78 33.96
N PRO A 828 -31.35 9.29 33.97
CA PRO A 828 -30.99 10.58 33.41
C PRO A 828 -31.52 10.75 31.99
N ASN A 829 -32.21 11.85 31.73
CA ASN A 829 -32.88 12.10 30.45
C ASN A 829 -32.52 13.46 29.83
N LYS A 830 -31.54 14.16 30.41
CA LYS A 830 -30.91 15.34 29.80
C LYS A 830 -30.14 14.95 28.56
N GLN A 831 -29.42 13.82 28.61
CA GLN A 831 -28.82 13.25 27.42
C GLN A 831 -29.82 12.38 26.67
N ARG A 832 -30.06 12.68 25.40
CA ARG A 832 -30.95 11.91 24.52
C ARG A 832 -30.22 11.55 23.23
N TYR A 833 -30.83 10.70 22.41
CA TYR A 833 -30.21 10.19 21.21
C TYR A 833 -31.17 10.23 20.01
N LYS A 834 -30.61 10.18 18.80
CA LYS A 834 -31.31 10.18 17.51
C LYS A 834 -30.85 9.00 16.68
N ALA A 835 -31.80 8.35 16.01
CA ALA A 835 -31.50 7.47 14.89
C ALA A 835 -32.17 8.02 13.63
N ASP A 836 -31.39 8.42 12.63
CA ASP A 836 -31.97 8.73 11.32
C ASP A 836 -32.33 7.42 10.62
N CYS A 837 -33.58 7.28 10.17
CA CYS A 837 -34.12 6.05 9.60
C CYS A 837 -34.80 6.31 8.25
N VAL A 838 -34.76 5.34 7.34
CA VAL A 838 -35.52 5.35 6.09
C VAL A 838 -36.15 3.99 5.83
N ILE A 839 -37.44 4.00 5.48
CA ILE A 839 -38.14 2.80 5.00
C ILE A 839 -37.95 2.72 3.50
N VAL A 840 -37.47 1.57 3.01
CA VAL A 840 -37.24 1.29 1.60
C VAL A 840 -38.17 0.17 1.15
N ARG A 841 -39.11 0.47 0.26
CA ARG A 841 -39.96 -0.54 -0.37
C ARG A 841 -39.20 -1.12 -1.55
N VAL A 842 -38.95 -2.43 -1.50
CA VAL A 842 -38.24 -3.16 -2.55
C VAL A 842 -39.23 -4.00 -3.34
N ASN A 843 -39.49 -3.60 -4.58
CA ASN A 843 -40.38 -4.31 -5.50
C ASN A 843 -39.55 -5.25 -6.37
N THR A 844 -39.95 -6.51 -6.47
CA THR A 844 -39.13 -7.55 -7.12
C THR A 844 -39.96 -8.34 -8.13
N ASN A 845 -39.28 -9.01 -9.06
CA ASN A 845 -39.88 -10.00 -9.95
C ASN A 845 -39.03 -11.28 -9.94
N ILE A 846 -39.32 -12.15 -8.97
CA ILE A 846 -38.51 -13.34 -8.67
C ILE A 846 -38.98 -14.55 -9.48
N ASN A 847 -40.30 -14.73 -9.62
CA ASN A 847 -40.94 -15.91 -10.23
C ASN A 847 -41.76 -15.60 -11.49
N GLY A 848 -41.52 -14.46 -12.14
CA GLY A 848 -42.33 -13.98 -13.28
C GLY A 848 -43.55 -13.17 -12.86
N THR A 849 -43.81 -13.06 -11.56
CA THR A 849 -44.85 -12.21 -10.97
C THR A 849 -44.21 -11.07 -10.21
N VAL A 850 -44.65 -9.85 -10.51
CA VAL A 850 -44.23 -8.64 -9.78
C VAL A 850 -44.80 -8.69 -8.36
N SER A 851 -43.91 -8.60 -7.37
CA SER A 851 -44.26 -8.51 -5.96
C SER A 851 -43.94 -7.11 -5.44
N MET A 852 -44.98 -6.38 -5.04
CA MET A 852 -44.86 -5.02 -4.52
C MET A 852 -44.77 -5.05 -3.01
N SER A 853 -43.81 -4.32 -2.44
CA SER A 853 -43.65 -4.22 -1.00
C SER A 853 -44.62 -3.20 -0.39
N ALA A 854 -45.42 -3.63 0.58
CA ALA A 854 -46.42 -2.82 1.25
C ALA A 854 -46.36 -2.98 2.79
N PRO A 855 -45.31 -2.45 3.45
CA PRO A 855 -45.23 -2.46 4.92
C PRO A 855 -46.40 -1.70 5.55
N SER A 856 -46.86 -2.13 6.73
CA SER A 856 -47.99 -1.49 7.42
C SER A 856 -47.70 -0.04 7.78
N SER A 857 -48.70 0.85 7.70
CA SER A 857 -48.51 2.30 7.93
C SER A 857 -47.99 2.66 9.33
N ASN A 858 -48.13 1.76 10.31
CA ASN A 858 -47.68 1.96 11.69
C ASN A 858 -46.20 1.59 11.95
N ARG A 859 -45.40 1.18 10.94
CA ARG A 859 -43.98 0.77 11.17
C ARG A 859 -43.17 1.81 11.94
N GLN A 860 -43.35 3.09 11.63
CA GLN A 860 -42.64 4.17 12.31
C GLN A 860 -43.03 4.30 13.79
N SER A 861 -44.33 4.15 14.12
CA SER A 861 -44.80 4.24 15.50
C SER A 861 -44.35 3.02 16.33
N VAL A 862 -44.26 1.84 15.72
CA VAL A 862 -43.71 0.64 16.37
C VAL A 862 -42.23 0.83 16.71
N LEU A 863 -41.40 1.35 15.81
CA LEU A 863 -39.99 1.63 16.11
C LEU A 863 -39.84 2.72 17.20
N ASN A 864 -40.66 3.78 17.13
CA ASN A 864 -40.71 4.83 18.15
C ASN A 864 -41.03 4.29 19.55
N LYS A 865 -41.96 3.33 19.65
CA LYS A 865 -42.38 2.72 20.92
C LYS A 865 -41.20 2.10 21.67
N TYR A 866 -40.36 1.31 21.00
CA TYR A 866 -39.26 0.61 21.67
C TYR A 866 -38.04 1.52 21.87
N LEU A 867 -37.59 2.22 20.82
CA LEU A 867 -36.37 3.04 20.91
C LEU A 867 -36.51 4.20 21.91
N ARG A 868 -37.73 4.72 22.13
CA ARG A 868 -37.94 5.76 23.15
C ARG A 868 -37.80 5.23 24.58
N GLN A 869 -37.97 3.93 24.83
CA GLN A 869 -37.71 3.38 26.17
C GLN A 869 -36.25 3.59 26.57
N SER A 870 -35.32 3.61 25.62
CA SER A 870 -33.89 3.88 25.83
C SER A 870 -33.49 5.34 25.58
N LEU A 871 -34.41 6.30 25.50
CA LEU A 871 -34.10 7.71 25.18
C LEU A 871 -33.54 7.96 23.75
N VAL A 872 -33.78 7.03 22.83
CA VAL A 872 -33.47 7.20 21.40
C VAL A 872 -34.74 7.63 20.66
N ASN A 873 -34.69 8.74 19.92
CA ASN A 873 -35.78 9.22 19.09
C ASN A 873 -35.49 8.96 17.59
N PRO A 874 -36.21 8.02 16.96
CA PRO A 874 -36.10 7.81 15.52
C PRO A 874 -36.59 9.02 14.73
N ASN A 875 -35.85 9.38 13.70
CA ASN A 875 -36.17 10.43 12.75
C ASN A 875 -36.33 9.80 11.36
N PHE A 876 -37.57 9.67 10.90
CA PHE A 876 -37.86 9.02 9.62
C PHE A 876 -37.78 10.01 8.45
N LEU A 877 -36.89 9.71 7.51
CA LEU A 877 -36.85 10.33 6.19
C LEU A 877 -38.00 9.79 5.33
N THR A 878 -38.34 10.52 4.26
CA THR A 878 -39.37 10.12 3.30
C THR A 878 -39.13 8.70 2.79
N THR A 879 -40.16 7.86 2.84
CA THR A 879 -40.13 6.50 2.29
C THR A 879 -39.69 6.52 0.83
N ILE A 880 -38.82 5.57 0.45
CA ILE A 880 -38.29 5.48 -0.92
C ILE A 880 -38.57 4.12 -1.54
N ASP A 881 -38.68 4.11 -2.87
CA ASP A 881 -38.92 2.91 -3.68
C ASP A 881 -37.68 2.51 -4.48
N LEU A 882 -37.35 1.22 -4.38
CA LEU A 882 -36.43 0.52 -5.28
C LEU A 882 -37.23 -0.52 -6.06
N SER A 883 -37.18 -0.44 -7.38
CA SER A 883 -37.92 -1.35 -8.27
C SER A 883 -36.97 -2.20 -9.08
N PHE A 884 -37.03 -3.51 -8.86
CA PHE A 884 -36.30 -4.56 -9.58
C PHE A 884 -37.28 -5.50 -10.28
N THR A 885 -38.32 -4.93 -10.89
CA THR A 885 -39.42 -5.65 -11.55
C THR A 885 -39.15 -5.99 -13.01
N SER A 886 -38.15 -5.34 -13.61
CA SER A 886 -37.68 -5.66 -14.97
C SER A 886 -37.10 -7.07 -15.04
N ASP A 887 -37.47 -7.80 -16.07
CA ASP A 887 -36.92 -9.13 -16.41
C ASP A 887 -35.60 -9.03 -17.21
N THR A 888 -35.06 -7.82 -17.39
CA THR A 888 -33.84 -7.56 -18.15
C THR A 888 -32.56 -7.54 -17.31
N ASP A 889 -31.44 -7.97 -17.88
CA ASP A 889 -30.10 -7.78 -17.30
C ASP A 889 -29.57 -6.35 -17.49
N SER A 890 -28.33 -6.10 -17.07
CA SER A 890 -27.64 -4.80 -17.20
C SER A 890 -27.41 -4.33 -18.65
N SER A 891 -27.66 -5.18 -19.64
CA SER A 891 -27.58 -4.86 -21.08
C SER A 891 -28.95 -4.65 -21.74
N GLY A 892 -30.05 -4.74 -20.95
CA GLY A 892 -31.41 -4.62 -21.45
C GLY A 892 -31.97 -5.92 -22.06
N LYS A 893 -31.25 -7.04 -21.96
CA LYS A 893 -31.67 -8.32 -22.52
C LYS A 893 -32.60 -9.07 -21.56
N ARG A 894 -33.76 -9.52 -22.06
CA ARG A 894 -34.68 -10.38 -21.29
C ARG A 894 -33.98 -11.63 -20.79
N THR A 895 -34.08 -11.87 -19.49
CA THR A 895 -33.50 -13.03 -18.80
C THR A 895 -34.63 -13.98 -18.40
N ASN A 896 -34.35 -15.30 -18.40
CA ASN A 896 -35.25 -16.30 -17.82
C ASN A 896 -35.21 -16.21 -16.28
N LEU A 897 -35.64 -15.07 -15.71
CA LEU A 897 -35.66 -14.78 -14.27
C LEU A 897 -34.27 -14.75 -13.61
N LYS A 898 -33.24 -14.33 -14.35
CA LYS A 898 -31.88 -14.06 -13.82
C LYS A 898 -31.64 -12.55 -13.70
N THR A 899 -32.53 -11.86 -13.01
CA THR A 899 -32.38 -10.41 -12.75
C THR A 899 -31.17 -10.14 -11.85
N LEU A 900 -30.65 -8.90 -11.86
CA LEU A 900 -29.55 -8.49 -10.97
C LEU A 900 -29.91 -8.71 -9.49
N PHE A 901 -31.18 -8.47 -9.12
CA PHE A 901 -31.70 -8.77 -7.80
C PHE A 901 -31.67 -10.27 -7.50
N ASN A 902 -32.16 -11.11 -8.42
CA ASN A 902 -32.19 -12.57 -8.21
C ASN A 902 -30.78 -13.15 -8.06
N ASN A 903 -29.80 -12.60 -8.77
CA ASN A 903 -28.40 -12.98 -8.62
C ASN A 903 -27.83 -12.54 -7.26
N ALA A 904 -27.99 -11.27 -6.88
CA ALA A 904 -27.49 -10.74 -5.61
C ALA A 904 -28.14 -11.40 -4.39
N ALA A 905 -29.43 -11.73 -4.48
CA ALA A 905 -30.18 -12.45 -3.46
C ALA A 905 -29.97 -13.98 -3.53
N ASN A 906 -29.17 -14.49 -4.48
CA ASN A 906 -28.93 -15.92 -4.72
C ASN A 906 -30.23 -16.75 -4.78
N VAL A 907 -31.25 -16.24 -5.50
CA VAL A 907 -32.57 -16.88 -5.59
C VAL A 907 -32.43 -18.30 -6.15
N ARG A 908 -33.01 -19.28 -5.44
CA ARG A 908 -33.04 -20.70 -5.85
C ARG A 908 -34.45 -21.25 -5.70
N GLY A 909 -34.97 -21.90 -6.74
CA GLY A 909 -36.33 -22.45 -6.73
C GLY A 909 -37.43 -21.41 -6.46
N GLY A 910 -37.17 -20.14 -6.80
CA GLY A 910 -38.11 -19.05 -6.60
C GLY A 910 -38.21 -18.49 -5.19
N MET A 911 -37.25 -18.83 -4.32
CA MET A 911 -37.14 -18.34 -2.94
C MET A 911 -35.75 -17.73 -2.70
N ILE A 912 -35.67 -16.81 -1.75
CA ILE A 912 -34.39 -16.31 -1.25
C ILE A 912 -33.86 -17.32 -0.23
N PRO A 913 -32.67 -17.93 -0.42
CA PRO A 913 -32.15 -18.92 0.50
C PRO A 913 -31.82 -18.30 1.86
N ASN A 914 -31.96 -19.07 2.94
CA ASN A 914 -31.43 -18.71 4.25
C ASN A 914 -29.89 -18.66 4.15
N GLY A 915 -29.33 -17.46 4.01
CA GLY A 915 -27.90 -17.23 3.75
C GLY A 915 -27.18 -16.63 4.95
N SER A 916 -25.94 -17.04 5.16
CA SER A 916 -25.00 -16.47 6.15
C SER A 916 -24.27 -15.22 5.65
N THR A 917 -24.61 -14.68 4.47
CA THR A 917 -23.86 -13.60 3.82
C THR A 917 -24.68 -12.33 3.64
N ASP A 918 -24.04 -11.17 3.77
CA ASP A 918 -24.66 -9.84 3.67
C ASP A 918 -24.85 -9.32 2.23
N ALA A 919 -24.65 -10.16 1.22
CA ALA A 919 -24.62 -9.79 -0.20
C ALA A 919 -25.88 -9.05 -0.71
N ILE A 920 -27.08 -9.41 -0.23
CA ILE A 920 -28.32 -8.73 -0.62
C ILE A 920 -28.36 -7.29 -0.09
N GLN A 921 -27.84 -7.04 1.11
CA GLN A 921 -27.77 -5.72 1.71
C GLN A 921 -26.67 -4.88 1.05
N ASP A 922 -25.52 -5.48 0.71
CA ASP A 922 -24.47 -4.81 -0.10
C ASP A 922 -25.04 -4.32 -1.44
N PHE A 923 -25.79 -5.19 -2.13
CA PHE A 923 -26.46 -4.83 -3.38
C PHE A 923 -27.46 -3.69 -3.19
N LEU A 924 -28.37 -3.80 -2.23
CA LEU A 924 -29.40 -2.78 -1.99
C LEU A 924 -28.79 -1.43 -1.55
N ASN A 925 -27.77 -1.45 -0.70
CA ASN A 925 -27.01 -0.25 -0.32
C ASN A 925 -26.33 0.39 -1.54
N GLY A 926 -25.73 -0.43 -2.41
CA GLY A 926 -25.19 0.03 -3.69
C GLY A 926 -26.25 0.68 -4.58
N GLN A 927 -27.45 0.10 -4.67
CA GLN A 927 -28.56 0.67 -5.46
C GLN A 927 -29.09 1.99 -4.88
N ILE A 928 -29.19 2.11 -3.55
CA ILE A 928 -29.50 3.38 -2.89
C ILE A 928 -28.43 4.43 -3.19
N LYS A 929 -27.15 4.06 -3.09
CA LYS A 929 -26.02 4.97 -3.34
C LYS A 929 -25.97 5.44 -4.79
N THR A 930 -26.25 4.56 -5.75
CA THR A 930 -26.36 4.94 -7.18
C THR A 930 -27.50 5.91 -7.42
N LYS A 931 -28.68 5.69 -6.81
CA LYS A 931 -29.88 6.49 -7.08
C LYS A 931 -29.91 7.83 -6.32
N TYR A 932 -29.34 7.87 -5.12
CA TYR A 932 -29.49 9.01 -4.19
C TYR A 932 -28.16 9.56 -3.66
N GLY A 933 -27.02 9.08 -4.15
CA GLY A 933 -25.69 9.45 -3.67
C GLY A 933 -25.46 9.04 -2.21
N SER A 934 -24.61 9.79 -1.51
CA SER A 934 -24.25 9.54 -0.09
C SER A 934 -25.33 9.96 0.92
N LYS A 935 -26.51 10.41 0.47
CA LYS A 935 -27.59 10.94 1.32
C LYS A 935 -28.02 9.99 2.44
N TYR A 936 -27.90 8.68 2.22
CA TYR A 936 -28.33 7.63 3.16
C TYR A 936 -27.17 6.81 3.74
N ASP A 937 -25.92 7.26 3.59
CA ASP A 937 -24.74 6.52 4.09
C ASP A 937 -24.79 6.38 5.63
N ASP A 938 -25.21 7.43 6.34
CA ASP A 938 -25.32 7.47 7.80
C ASP A 938 -26.79 7.40 8.31
N VAL A 939 -27.63 6.64 7.60
CA VAL A 939 -29.06 6.46 7.90
C VAL A 939 -29.37 4.96 8.00
N TYR A 940 -30.14 4.56 9.03
CA TYR A 940 -30.66 3.20 9.16
C TYR A 940 -31.67 2.89 8.06
N LYS A 941 -31.30 2.01 7.14
CA LYS A 941 -32.10 1.61 5.97
C LYS A 941 -32.83 0.31 6.27
N PHE A 942 -34.16 0.36 6.26
CA PHE A 942 -35.04 -0.79 6.47
C PHE A 942 -35.68 -1.20 5.15
N TYR A 943 -35.11 -2.23 4.52
CA TYR A 943 -35.53 -2.76 3.22
C TYR A 943 -36.63 -3.80 3.39
N PHE A 944 -37.84 -3.50 2.94
CA PHE A 944 -38.97 -4.42 2.94
C PHE A 944 -39.07 -5.14 1.60
N ILE A 945 -38.90 -6.45 1.60
CA ILE A 945 -38.93 -7.33 0.41
C ILE A 945 -40.12 -8.28 0.53
N ASN A 946 -41.07 -8.19 -0.39
CA ASN A 946 -42.30 -9.00 -0.35
C ASN A 946 -42.09 -10.40 -0.96
N GLN A 947 -41.12 -11.14 -0.41
CA GLN A 947 -40.80 -12.52 -0.75
C GLN A 947 -40.49 -13.30 0.53
N GLU A 948 -40.81 -14.59 0.53
CA GLU A 948 -40.38 -15.54 1.57
C GLU A 948 -38.88 -15.87 1.45
N ALA A 949 -38.19 -15.99 2.59
CA ALA A 949 -36.79 -16.40 2.67
C ALA A 949 -36.65 -17.66 3.55
N GLY A 950 -35.87 -18.67 3.14
CA GLY A 950 -35.80 -19.96 3.83
C GLY A 950 -35.05 -21.08 3.09
N THR A 951 -35.19 -22.34 3.50
CA THR A 951 -34.60 -23.50 2.79
C THR A 951 -35.67 -24.41 2.19
N SER A 952 -35.39 -25.02 1.03
CA SER A 952 -36.30 -25.96 0.37
C SER A 952 -36.53 -27.28 1.13
N ARG A 953 -35.75 -27.55 2.19
CA ARG A 953 -35.86 -28.76 3.03
C ARG A 953 -36.70 -28.55 4.30
N SER A 954 -37.11 -27.32 4.63
CA SER A 954 -37.94 -27.03 5.81
C SER A 954 -38.82 -25.79 5.54
N PRO A 955 -40.00 -25.97 4.91
CA PRO A 955 -40.88 -24.87 4.50
C PRO A 955 -41.46 -24.05 5.66
N ASN A 956 -41.40 -24.57 6.90
CA ASN A 956 -42.09 -24.00 8.07
C ASN A 956 -41.16 -23.23 9.04
N TYR A 957 -39.91 -22.95 8.66
CA TYR A 957 -38.96 -22.14 9.47
C TYR A 957 -38.26 -21.13 8.55
N GLY A 958 -38.98 -20.07 8.17
CA GLY A 958 -38.50 -18.99 7.30
C GLY A 958 -37.73 -17.90 8.06
N LEU A 959 -36.77 -17.25 7.38
CA LEU A 959 -36.06 -16.08 7.89
C LEU A 959 -36.94 -14.83 7.68
N PHE A 960 -37.36 -14.17 8.76
CA PHE A 960 -38.27 -13.01 8.70
C PHE A 960 -37.54 -11.67 8.52
N GLY A 961 -36.28 -11.58 8.93
CA GLY A 961 -35.44 -10.42 8.71
C GLY A 961 -33.99 -10.70 9.06
N ARG A 962 -33.11 -9.74 8.73
CA ARG A 962 -31.69 -9.80 9.07
C ARG A 962 -31.06 -8.40 9.12
N SER A 963 -30.20 -8.17 10.09
CA SER A 963 -29.26 -7.02 10.13
C SER A 963 -27.97 -7.28 9.32
N TYR A 964 -27.24 -6.23 8.95
CA TYR A 964 -25.92 -6.33 8.30
C TYR A 964 -24.87 -6.33 9.42
N GLY A 965 -24.58 -7.48 10.01
CA GLY A 965 -23.75 -7.59 11.22
C GLY A 965 -24.36 -6.96 12.49
N ILE A 966 -23.71 -7.21 13.63
CA ILE A 966 -24.11 -6.76 14.97
C ILE A 966 -22.86 -6.21 15.69
N PRO A 967 -22.74 -4.88 15.94
CA PRO A 967 -23.58 -3.81 15.37
C PRO A 967 -23.39 -3.67 13.86
N SER A 968 -24.35 -3.02 13.20
CA SER A 968 -24.30 -2.87 11.74
C SER A 968 -23.44 -1.71 11.29
N THR A 969 -22.30 -2.01 10.66
CA THR A 969 -21.42 -1.00 10.05
C THR A 969 -22.07 -0.28 8.86
N ALA A 970 -22.99 -0.95 8.14
CA ALA A 970 -23.71 -0.39 7.01
C ALA A 970 -25.06 0.26 7.38
N LYS A 971 -25.50 0.14 8.65
CA LYS A 971 -26.83 0.57 9.15
C LYS A 971 -27.95 0.04 8.27
N SER A 972 -27.91 -1.25 7.97
CA SER A 972 -28.73 -1.87 6.91
C SER A 972 -29.46 -3.10 7.40
N VAL A 973 -30.79 -3.13 7.22
CA VAL A 973 -31.67 -4.18 7.69
C VAL A 973 -32.61 -4.62 6.57
N VAL A 974 -32.74 -5.93 6.37
CA VAL A 974 -33.73 -6.52 5.44
C VAL A 974 -34.87 -7.16 6.23
N ILE A 975 -36.10 -6.96 5.77
CA ILE A 975 -37.32 -7.55 6.30
C ILE A 975 -38.03 -8.27 5.15
N TYR A 976 -38.30 -9.55 5.34
CA TYR A 976 -38.98 -10.41 4.39
C TYR A 976 -40.49 -10.48 4.69
N LYS A 977 -41.29 -11.05 3.79
CA LYS A 977 -42.75 -11.08 3.96
C LYS A 977 -43.19 -11.86 5.21
N GLY A 978 -42.42 -12.89 5.58
CA GLY A 978 -42.90 -13.97 6.46
C GLY A 978 -43.76 -14.99 5.70
N ASP A 979 -44.28 -15.99 6.40
CA ASP A 979 -45.14 -17.04 5.83
C ASP A 979 -46.64 -16.75 6.07
N SER A 980 -47.52 -17.70 5.74
CA SER A 980 -48.97 -17.54 5.90
C SER A 980 -49.43 -17.47 7.37
N SER A 981 -48.57 -17.81 8.33
CA SER A 981 -48.87 -17.82 9.77
C SER A 981 -48.33 -16.61 10.53
N ASN A 982 -47.29 -15.95 10.02
CA ASN A 982 -46.76 -14.70 10.59
C ASN A 982 -46.21 -13.76 9.50
N THR A 983 -46.58 -12.47 9.55
CA THR A 983 -46.16 -11.47 8.57
C THR A 983 -45.17 -10.47 9.17
N ALA A 984 -43.89 -10.55 8.78
CA ALA A 984 -42.85 -9.67 9.30
C ALA A 984 -43.05 -8.18 8.95
N PHE A 985 -43.94 -7.92 7.99
CA PHE A 985 -44.34 -6.57 7.57
C PHE A 985 -45.27 -5.89 8.58
N SER A 986 -45.88 -6.65 9.50
CA SER A 986 -46.82 -6.15 10.50
C SER A 986 -46.42 -6.46 11.96
N ASP A 987 -45.45 -7.33 12.21
CA ASP A 987 -45.00 -7.74 13.54
C ASP A 987 -43.82 -6.89 14.11
N SER A 988 -43.10 -7.43 15.08
CA SER A 988 -41.96 -6.82 15.79
C SER A 988 -40.60 -6.92 15.05
N THR A 989 -40.53 -7.68 13.95
CA THR A 989 -39.28 -8.02 13.23
C THR A 989 -38.47 -6.78 12.83
N LEU A 990 -39.14 -5.73 12.36
CA LEU A 990 -38.50 -4.45 12.03
C LEU A 990 -37.64 -3.91 13.19
N VAL A 991 -38.18 -3.98 14.40
CA VAL A 991 -37.53 -3.44 15.60
C VAL A 991 -36.43 -4.39 16.06
N HIS A 992 -36.71 -5.69 16.05
CA HIS A 992 -35.74 -6.73 16.42
C HIS A 992 -34.45 -6.62 15.58
N GLU A 993 -34.58 -6.64 14.27
CA GLU A 993 -33.43 -6.54 13.37
C GLU A 993 -32.78 -5.14 13.40
N GLY A 994 -33.60 -4.10 13.65
CA GLY A 994 -33.09 -2.75 13.87
C GLY A 994 -32.20 -2.65 15.11
N LEU A 995 -32.54 -3.37 16.17
CA LEU A 995 -31.77 -3.40 17.41
C LEU A 995 -30.49 -4.23 17.28
N HIS A 996 -30.51 -5.32 16.51
CA HIS A 996 -29.29 -6.01 16.07
C HIS A 996 -28.35 -5.06 15.33
N ALA A 997 -28.90 -4.28 14.38
CA ALA A 997 -28.12 -3.27 13.68
C ALA A 997 -27.60 -2.13 14.60
N MET A 998 -28.19 -1.96 15.78
CA MET A 998 -27.75 -1.04 16.83
C MET A 998 -26.90 -1.72 17.93
N GLY A 999 -26.47 -2.97 17.73
CA GLY A 999 -25.49 -3.66 18.58
C GLY A 999 -26.07 -4.54 19.69
N LEU A 1000 -27.38 -4.80 19.70
CA LEU A 1000 -27.96 -5.76 20.64
C LEU A 1000 -27.88 -7.18 20.09
N TYR A 1001 -27.43 -8.13 20.91
CA TYR A 1001 -27.59 -9.57 20.65
C TYR A 1001 -28.91 -10.09 21.23
N HIS A 1002 -29.29 -11.31 20.86
CA HIS A 1002 -30.44 -11.99 21.45
C HIS A 1002 -30.32 -12.10 22.98
N SER A 1003 -31.43 -11.99 23.69
CA SER A 1003 -31.46 -12.16 25.15
C SER A 1003 -31.19 -13.59 25.59
N PHE A 1004 -31.18 -14.57 24.70
CA PHE A 1004 -30.93 -16.00 24.97
C PHE A 1004 -29.62 -16.54 24.35
N ASP A 1005 -28.84 -15.69 23.69
CA ASP A 1005 -27.51 -16.03 23.17
C ASP A 1005 -26.44 -15.76 24.26
N ASN A 1006 -25.41 -16.59 24.31
CA ASN A 1006 -24.25 -16.41 25.19
C ASN A 1006 -23.37 -15.20 24.80
N SER A 1007 -23.65 -14.58 23.65
CA SER A 1007 -23.02 -13.35 23.19
C SER A 1007 -23.55 -12.08 23.90
N GLY A 1008 -24.67 -12.17 24.62
CA GLY A 1008 -25.24 -11.07 25.40
C GLY A 1008 -24.65 -10.93 26.81
N GLU A 1009 -24.76 -9.75 27.42
CA GLU A 1009 -24.25 -9.50 28.79
C GLU A 1009 -24.96 -10.36 29.85
N HIS A 1010 -26.25 -10.62 29.65
CA HIS A 1010 -27.10 -11.50 30.44
C HIS A 1010 -27.96 -12.38 29.53
N THR A 1011 -27.94 -13.70 29.76
CA THR A 1011 -28.62 -14.70 28.92
C THR A 1011 -29.82 -15.34 29.64
N PHE A 1012 -30.94 -15.46 28.95
CA PHE A 1012 -32.24 -15.98 29.41
C PHE A 1012 -32.62 -17.24 28.60
N THR A 1013 -33.62 -17.99 29.06
CA THR A 1013 -34.15 -19.10 28.26
C THR A 1013 -34.95 -18.52 27.09
N GLN A 1014 -34.63 -18.94 25.86
CA GLN A 1014 -35.31 -18.54 24.64
C GLN A 1014 -36.84 -18.75 24.73
N ASP A 1015 -37.60 -17.84 24.14
CA ASP A 1015 -39.08 -17.86 24.07
C ASP A 1015 -39.78 -17.80 25.44
N LYS A 1016 -39.20 -17.10 26.42
CA LYS A 1016 -39.76 -17.05 27.80
C LYS A 1016 -39.90 -15.65 28.37
N THR A 1017 -39.47 -14.61 27.67
CA THR A 1017 -39.43 -13.25 28.21
C THR A 1017 -40.24 -12.27 27.38
N ASP A 1018 -40.48 -11.09 27.92
CA ASP A 1018 -41.17 -9.99 27.26
C ASP A 1018 -40.20 -9.00 26.58
N ASN A 1019 -38.93 -9.40 26.45
CA ASN A 1019 -37.90 -8.64 25.75
C ASN A 1019 -38.04 -8.78 24.23
N ILE A 1020 -37.92 -7.66 23.52
CA ILE A 1020 -37.95 -7.62 22.05
C ILE A 1020 -36.89 -8.51 21.39
N MET A 1021 -35.77 -8.80 22.06
CA MET A 1021 -34.68 -9.63 21.53
C MET A 1021 -34.84 -11.14 21.80
N ASP A 1022 -36.01 -11.58 22.31
CA ASP A 1022 -36.25 -12.97 22.72
C ASP A 1022 -37.12 -13.79 21.76
N TYR A 1023 -37.68 -13.15 20.72
CA TYR A 1023 -38.64 -13.74 19.75
C TYR A 1023 -39.86 -14.42 20.38
N SER A 1024 -40.18 -14.13 21.63
CA SER A 1024 -41.25 -14.85 22.32
C SER A 1024 -42.64 -14.59 21.74
N ASP A 1025 -42.82 -13.52 20.98
CA ASP A 1025 -44.08 -13.17 20.31
C ASP A 1025 -44.39 -14.04 19.08
N VAL A 1026 -43.39 -14.75 18.55
CA VAL A 1026 -43.52 -15.64 17.40
C VAL A 1026 -43.31 -17.12 17.76
N ALA A 1027 -43.18 -17.43 19.05
CA ALA A 1027 -43.01 -18.79 19.56
C ALA A 1027 -44.32 -19.61 19.54
N LEU A 1028 -44.22 -20.94 19.70
CA LEU A 1028 -45.38 -21.86 19.78
C LEU A 1028 -46.39 -21.49 20.88
N THR A 1029 -45.92 -20.85 21.96
CA THR A 1029 -46.78 -20.26 23.01
C THR A 1029 -46.40 -18.78 23.13
N PRO A 1030 -47.05 -17.89 22.36
CA PRO A 1030 -46.62 -16.51 22.23
C PRO A 1030 -46.67 -15.75 23.56
N ILE A 1031 -45.59 -15.04 23.89
CA ILE A 1031 -45.52 -14.03 24.94
C ILE A 1031 -45.34 -12.68 24.24
N PRO A 1032 -46.22 -11.70 24.46
CA PRO A 1032 -46.05 -10.37 23.90
C PRO A 1032 -44.69 -9.77 24.29
N VAL A 1033 -43.85 -9.51 23.30
CA VAL A 1033 -42.67 -8.66 23.47
C VAL A 1033 -43.13 -7.21 23.58
N ILE A 1034 -42.72 -6.51 24.64
CA ILE A 1034 -43.23 -5.16 24.94
C ILE A 1034 -42.14 -4.20 25.41
N GLN A 1035 -40.93 -4.68 25.73
CA GLN A 1035 -39.90 -3.85 26.34
C GLN A 1035 -38.46 -4.11 25.89
N LEU A 1036 -37.64 -3.08 26.06
CA LEU A 1036 -36.18 -3.13 26.22
C LEU A 1036 -35.84 -3.02 27.71
N TRP A 1037 -34.77 -3.69 28.12
CA TRP A 1037 -34.29 -3.65 29.51
C TRP A 1037 -33.22 -2.57 29.67
N HIS A 1038 -33.11 -2.00 30.87
CA HIS A 1038 -32.26 -0.83 31.12
C HIS A 1038 -30.78 -1.12 30.85
N TRP A 1039 -30.33 -2.34 31.15
CA TRP A 1039 -28.95 -2.78 30.88
C TRP A 1039 -28.64 -2.89 29.38
N GLN A 1040 -29.64 -2.96 28.48
CA GLN A 1040 -29.42 -2.99 27.04
C GLN A 1040 -29.11 -1.60 26.46
N TYR A 1041 -29.42 -0.51 27.18
CA TYR A 1041 -29.30 0.84 26.63
C TYR A 1041 -27.86 1.24 26.26
N PRO A 1042 -26.83 0.93 27.07
CA PRO A 1042 -25.44 1.27 26.75
C PRO A 1042 -24.90 0.63 25.47
N PHE A 1043 -25.50 -0.47 24.99
CA PHE A 1043 -25.11 -1.10 23.71
C PHE A 1043 -25.71 -0.37 22.50
N ILE A 1044 -26.87 0.27 22.68
CA ILE A 1044 -27.53 1.05 21.64
C ILE A 1044 -26.83 2.41 21.46
N TYR A 1045 -26.45 3.08 22.55
CA TYR A 1045 -25.95 4.47 22.55
C TYR A 1045 -24.75 4.75 21.63
N PRO A 1046 -23.72 3.90 21.54
CA PRO A 1046 -22.59 4.12 20.63
C PRO A 1046 -22.98 4.09 19.14
N ASN A 1047 -24.11 3.46 18.81
CA ASN A 1047 -24.53 3.22 17.43
C ASN A 1047 -25.55 4.26 16.92
N VAL A 1048 -25.97 5.19 17.79
CA VAL A 1048 -26.94 6.26 17.48
C VAL A 1048 -26.36 7.63 17.81
N LYS A 1049 -26.91 8.70 17.22
CA LYS A 1049 -26.37 10.06 17.38
C LYS A 1049 -26.79 10.64 18.72
N ARG A 1050 -25.88 11.27 19.42
CA ARG A 1050 -26.15 12.05 20.63
C ARG A 1050 -26.88 13.36 20.27
N ILE A 1051 -27.98 13.71 20.95
CA ILE A 1051 -28.74 14.98 20.79
C ILE A 1051 -28.53 15.87 22.00
#